data_AF-A0AAD5KGN2-F1
#
_entry.id   AF-A0AAD5KGN2-F1
#
_cell.length_a   1.000
_cell.length_b   1.000
_cell.length_c   1.000
_cell.angle_alpha   90.00
_cell.angle_beta   90.00
_cell.angle_gamma   90.00
#
_symmetry.space_group_name_H-M   'P 1'
#
loop_
_entity.id
_entity.type
_entity.pdbx_description
1 polymer ?
#
loop_
_entity_poly.entity_id
_entity_poly.type
_entity_poly.pdbx_seq_one_letter_code
_entity_poly.pdbx_strand_id
1 'polypeptide(L)'
;MRCLLLILPSIVWAVHHVPHPVRIVLKSVCGNQFVCKPTSQCSVWYAEFSPFPSKPCYDPRGSMGICCPDIINVKSRAVKFSAIQKTRPPTPVQHLPSKLLEQTSRGARADLNNIKIIEENLNRNQLTMNENSMAWTHSLNMAPLEMSSTQGDKALLVVNAARRLQDKLALSPEQAGIGLQTIDTRWSLLQDTCPLPPTCSVGKYRTFDGTCNNLRQPSWGSALTTMERLAPPEYDDGIWHPRVRNLGKELPNVRVVRSVLVTDKNHPVVDMTHILMQWGQFVDHDMIHVPSFRAANQSNIECCTKEGGVLPPEMRHPHCFPIDIPAKDPFYGPRGVRCLNFVRSMIAPRIECRMGYAEQMNEVTHFIDASHIYGPTPATASSLRQFARGLLKVSIIEGRSYLPEDPLDKSCVGRKPGFGCFLSGDTRTNQIMTLTSLHIIFLRQHNSIATKLASINPHWSDEVLYQETRRIIGALMQHITYNEFLPSILGRHTMESYGLTTQTVGYSSSYDESVNPSVTNEFAAAAFRMGHSLIQGAMNLVEEDGKVRVELMRNWFNNPHLLRRAGQMDAVLRGMIDQWPQNMDEWVSEDVTNHLFQRPKTDFGLDLVSLNVWRGRDHGLPGYNTYRQICGLPRMTSFKQLLTIMDRSVVDRLAAVYRSVDDIDLYIGGLVEHHLPGSMLGPVFSCIIAEQFARLKEGDRFFYEHGGYFNSFTPAQLQDIRRMSLAAIICDSADQIVKIQPLVFRHPSPMNPRVNCNSVMIPRLTLVAWKQPTPY
;
A
#
# COMPACT_ATOMS: atom_id res chain seq x y z
N MET A 1 40.24 -47.23 62.16
CA MET A 1 41.43 -48.09 62.05
C MET A 1 41.52 -48.57 60.60
N ARG A 2 42.68 -48.35 59.98
CA ARG A 2 43.02 -48.79 58.61
C ARG A 2 43.05 -50.33 58.55
N CYS A 3 42.65 -50.91 57.43
CA CYS A 3 43.40 -52.00 56.79
C CYS A 3 42.92 -52.21 55.35
N LEU A 4 43.89 -52.42 54.46
CA LEU A 4 43.80 -52.50 53.01
C LEU A 4 44.84 -53.55 52.58
N LEU A 5 44.47 -54.60 51.86
CA LEU A 5 45.33 -55.53 51.08
C LEU A 5 44.40 -56.46 50.27
N LEU A 6 44.34 -56.33 48.93
CA LEU A 6 45.04 -57.12 47.88
C LEU A 6 44.45 -58.55 47.73
N ILE A 7 44.03 -59.10 46.57
CA ILE A 7 44.80 -59.48 45.35
C ILE A 7 43.82 -59.78 44.16
N LEU A 8 44.27 -59.53 42.92
CA LEU A 8 43.72 -59.75 41.53
C LEU A 8 43.61 -61.26 41.10
N PRO A 9 43.24 -61.74 39.86
CA PRO A 9 43.11 -61.05 38.54
C PRO A 9 42.01 -61.55 37.52
N SER A 10 41.92 -60.81 36.38
CA SER A 10 41.71 -61.27 34.98
C SER A 10 40.37 -61.06 34.22
N ILE A 11 40.38 -60.08 33.29
CA ILE A 11 40.02 -60.14 31.84
C ILE A 11 38.51 -60.27 31.47
N VAL A 12 37.83 -59.50 30.59
CA VAL A 12 38.11 -58.41 29.62
C VAL A 12 36.78 -57.68 29.24
N TRP A 13 36.88 -56.35 29.07
CA TRP A 13 36.08 -55.38 28.28
C TRP A 13 34.53 -55.43 28.24
N ALA A 14 33.90 -54.45 28.89
CA ALA A 14 32.71 -53.76 28.35
C ALA A 14 32.69 -52.29 28.84
N VAL A 15 32.41 -51.40 27.89
CA VAL A 15 32.48 -49.94 27.95
C VAL A 15 31.63 -49.36 29.10
N HIS A 16 32.23 -48.58 29.98
CA HIS A 16 31.51 -47.83 31.01
C HIS A 16 30.53 -46.83 30.38
N HIS A 17 29.25 -47.00 30.67
CA HIS A 17 28.26 -45.94 30.63
C HIS A 17 28.72 -44.77 31.51
N VAL A 18 29.16 -43.70 30.86
CA VAL A 18 29.16 -42.37 31.47
C VAL A 18 27.68 -41.95 31.58
N PRO A 19 27.16 -41.58 32.76
CA PRO A 19 25.81 -41.04 32.85
C PRO A 19 25.78 -39.77 32.00
N HIS A 20 24.88 -39.74 31.01
CA HIS A 20 24.58 -38.52 30.27
C HIS A 20 24.36 -37.37 31.25
N PRO A 21 24.88 -36.16 30.99
CA PRO A 21 24.53 -35.02 31.80
C PRO A 21 23.01 -34.86 31.71
N VAL A 22 22.34 -34.98 32.86
CA VAL A 22 20.95 -34.60 33.03
C VAL A 22 20.82 -33.19 32.44
N ARG A 23 20.16 -33.08 31.27
CA ARG A 23 19.73 -31.79 30.74
C ARG A 23 18.76 -31.23 31.78
N ILE A 24 19.27 -30.36 32.64
CA ILE A 24 18.43 -29.44 33.40
C ILE A 24 17.73 -28.60 32.35
N VAL A 25 16.50 -28.99 32.00
CA VAL A 25 15.57 -28.12 31.27
C VAL A 25 15.31 -26.96 32.23
N LEU A 26 16.02 -25.85 32.02
CA LEU A 26 15.73 -24.59 32.71
C LEU A 26 14.23 -24.33 32.53
N LYS A 27 13.48 -24.34 33.64
CA LYS A 27 12.13 -23.78 33.68
C LYS A 27 12.19 -22.41 33.00
N SER A 28 11.24 -22.12 32.11
CA SER A 28 11.15 -20.84 31.41
C SER A 28 11.36 -19.69 32.41
N VAL A 29 12.37 -18.87 32.17
CA VAL A 29 12.78 -17.73 33.03
C VAL A 29 11.71 -16.61 33.04
N CYS A 30 10.65 -16.78 32.24
CA CYS A 30 9.53 -15.86 32.19
C CYS A 30 8.64 -16.01 33.44
N GLY A 31 8.29 -14.89 34.08
CA GLY A 31 7.35 -14.89 35.21
C GLY A 31 5.98 -15.44 34.83
N ASN A 32 5.11 -15.70 35.83
CA ASN A 32 3.85 -16.45 35.69
C ASN A 32 2.83 -15.93 34.63
N GLN A 33 3.03 -14.75 34.03
CA GLN A 33 2.17 -14.15 32.99
C GLN A 33 2.83 -14.08 31.60
N PHE A 34 4.06 -14.56 31.45
CA PHE A 34 4.87 -14.39 30.26
C PHE A 34 5.29 -15.75 29.70
N VAL A 35 5.29 -15.88 28.37
CA VAL A 35 5.73 -17.08 27.67
C VAL A 35 6.95 -16.74 26.83
N CYS A 36 7.93 -17.65 26.80
CA CYS A 36 9.09 -17.50 25.96
C CYS A 36 8.75 -17.80 24.49
N LYS A 37 8.85 -16.80 23.61
CA LYS A 37 8.53 -16.93 22.18
C LYS A 37 9.58 -16.29 21.29
N PRO A 38 9.67 -16.68 20.00
CA PRO A 38 10.45 -15.94 19.02
C PRO A 38 10.05 -14.46 19.01
N THR A 39 11.03 -13.56 18.86
CA THR A 39 10.82 -12.11 18.94
C THR A 39 9.76 -11.59 17.98
N SER A 40 9.67 -12.17 16.78
CA SER A 40 8.63 -11.85 15.79
C SER A 40 7.20 -12.08 16.30
N GLN A 41 6.99 -13.02 17.22
CA GLN A 41 5.68 -13.32 17.81
C GLN A 41 5.32 -12.41 19.00
N CYS A 42 6.23 -11.51 19.37
CA CYS A 42 6.07 -10.56 20.47
C CYS A 42 6.07 -9.10 19.99
N SER A 43 6.06 -8.86 18.68
CA SER A 43 6.11 -7.55 18.02
C SER A 43 5.11 -6.52 18.59
N VAL A 44 3.86 -6.93 18.83
CA VAL A 44 2.80 -6.06 19.36
C VAL A 44 3.08 -5.53 20.76
N TRP A 45 3.93 -6.22 21.52
CA TRP A 45 4.29 -5.86 22.89
C TRP A 45 5.62 -5.09 22.98
N TYR A 46 6.30 -4.86 21.85
CA TYR A 46 7.67 -4.33 21.85
C TYR A 46 7.78 -2.99 22.59
N ALA A 47 6.82 -2.08 22.41
CA ALA A 47 6.83 -0.76 23.05
C ALA A 47 6.77 -0.81 24.59
N GLU A 48 6.15 -1.85 25.17
CA GLU A 48 5.96 -1.97 26.63
C GLU A 48 7.19 -2.53 27.34
N PHE A 49 7.99 -3.34 26.66
CA PHE A 49 9.20 -3.93 27.25
C PHE A 49 10.47 -3.24 26.79
N SER A 50 10.45 -2.41 25.74
CA SER A 50 11.60 -1.62 25.29
C SER A 50 12.32 -0.81 26.41
N PRO A 51 11.62 -0.24 27.40
CA PRO A 51 12.28 0.50 28.49
C PRO A 51 13.03 -0.39 29.49
N PHE A 52 12.80 -1.71 29.48
CA PHE A 52 13.37 -2.64 30.47
C PHE A 52 14.22 -3.69 29.75
N PRO A 53 15.45 -3.98 30.21
CA PRO A 53 16.22 -5.08 29.64
C PRO A 53 15.52 -6.40 29.97
N SER A 54 14.64 -6.86 29.08
CA SER A 54 14.08 -8.20 29.14
C SER A 54 15.22 -9.18 28.93
N LYS A 55 15.43 -10.09 29.90
CA LYS A 55 16.43 -11.14 29.75
C LYS A 55 15.97 -12.08 28.64
N PRO A 56 16.86 -12.47 27.69
CA PRO A 56 16.51 -13.51 26.73
C PRO A 56 16.10 -14.76 27.50
N CYS A 57 15.06 -15.41 27.02
CA CYS A 57 14.55 -16.66 27.57
C CYS A 57 14.87 -17.80 26.61
N TYR A 58 14.72 -19.02 27.09
CA TYR A 58 14.83 -20.22 26.27
C TYR A 58 13.55 -21.02 26.38
N ASP A 59 12.97 -21.41 25.25
CA ASP A 59 11.84 -22.33 25.22
C ASP A 59 12.26 -23.74 25.69
N PRO A 60 11.34 -24.65 26.01
CA PRO A 60 11.68 -26.01 26.46
C PRO A 60 12.53 -26.83 25.47
N ARG A 61 12.64 -26.40 24.20
CA ARG A 61 13.49 -27.00 23.17
C ARG A 61 14.88 -26.37 23.10
N GLY A 62 15.18 -25.40 23.99
CA GLY A 62 16.44 -24.67 24.04
C GLY A 62 16.51 -23.50 23.06
N SER A 63 15.39 -23.09 22.45
CA SER A 63 15.35 -22.00 21.48
C SER A 63 15.33 -20.65 22.18
N MET A 64 16.26 -19.76 21.85
CA MET A 64 16.27 -18.40 22.40
C MET A 64 15.03 -17.61 21.93
N GLY A 65 14.44 -16.83 22.84
CA GLY A 65 13.31 -15.95 22.58
C GLY A 65 13.25 -14.80 23.58
N ILE A 66 12.12 -14.08 23.59
CA ILE A 66 11.82 -13.05 24.58
C ILE A 66 10.53 -13.40 25.34
N CYS A 67 10.47 -12.95 26.60
CA CYS A 67 9.28 -13.11 27.43
C CYS A 67 8.25 -12.04 27.08
N CYS A 68 7.15 -12.43 26.44
CA CYS A 68 5.99 -11.57 26.23
C CYS A 68 4.71 -12.27 26.70
N PRO A 69 3.65 -11.52 27.04
CA PRO A 69 2.37 -12.12 27.39
C PRO A 69 1.87 -13.01 26.25
N ASP A 70 1.21 -14.10 26.62
CA ASP A 70 0.55 -14.90 25.62
C ASP A 70 -0.68 -14.14 25.07
N ILE A 71 -0.86 -14.19 23.76
CA ILE A 71 -2.02 -13.61 23.10
C ILE A 71 -3.07 -14.73 23.10
N ILE A 72 -3.67 -14.96 24.27
CA ILE A 72 -4.69 -16.00 24.47
C ILE A 72 -6.05 -15.37 24.29
N ASN A 73 -6.83 -15.87 23.33
CA ASN A 73 -8.22 -15.49 23.10
C ASN A 73 -8.41 -13.96 23.01
N VAL A 74 -7.74 -13.32 22.04
CA VAL A 74 -8.26 -12.03 21.55
C VAL A 74 -9.59 -12.36 20.90
N LYS A 75 -10.66 -12.31 21.70
CA LYS A 75 -12.00 -12.16 21.16
C LYS A 75 -11.89 -10.91 20.32
N SER A 76 -12.00 -11.06 19.00
CA SER A 76 -12.31 -9.93 18.15
C SER A 76 -13.54 -9.30 18.77
N ARG A 77 -13.36 -8.21 19.53
CA ARG A 77 -14.38 -7.19 19.62
C ARG A 77 -14.31 -6.60 18.23
N ALA A 78 -14.93 -7.25 17.27
CA ALA A 78 -15.19 -6.65 15.98
C ALA A 78 -15.90 -5.37 16.37
N VAL A 79 -15.19 -4.24 16.35
CA VAL A 79 -15.85 -2.96 16.38
C VAL A 79 -16.57 -3.00 15.07
N LYS A 80 -17.84 -3.39 15.14
CA LYS A 80 -18.75 -3.32 14.02
C LYS A 80 -18.79 -1.84 13.69
N PHE A 81 -17.91 -1.43 12.78
CA PHE A 81 -18.05 -0.18 12.06
C PHE A 81 -19.26 -0.40 11.15
N SER A 82 -20.45 -0.39 11.77
CA SER A 82 -21.65 0.03 11.09
C SER A 82 -21.26 1.35 10.46
N ALA A 83 -21.27 1.38 9.11
CA ALA A 83 -20.98 2.53 8.28
C ALA A 83 -21.20 3.82 9.07
N ILE A 84 -20.10 4.48 9.44
CA ILE A 84 -20.14 5.74 10.17
C ILE A 84 -21.12 6.62 9.40
N GLN A 85 -22.19 7.00 10.11
CA GLN A 85 -23.50 7.36 9.59
C GLN A 85 -23.46 7.86 8.15
N LYS A 86 -24.05 7.08 7.22
CA LYS A 86 -24.60 7.64 5.97
C LYS A 86 -25.53 8.79 6.38
N THR A 87 -25.00 10.01 6.36
CA THR A 87 -25.72 11.23 6.74
C THR A 87 -26.92 11.37 5.83
N ARG A 88 -28.12 11.50 6.45
CA ARG A 88 -29.47 11.73 5.88
C ARG A 88 -29.83 10.94 4.60
N PRO A 89 -30.99 10.26 4.54
CA PRO A 89 -31.48 9.75 3.27
C PRO A 89 -31.53 10.90 2.24
N PRO A 90 -31.10 10.65 0.98
CA PRO A 90 -31.14 11.66 -0.08
C PRO A 90 -32.49 12.35 -0.08
N THR A 91 -32.54 13.68 -0.25
CA THR A 91 -33.80 14.29 -0.70
C THR A 91 -34.03 13.73 -2.10
N PRO A 92 -35.03 12.86 -2.34
CA PRO A 92 -35.15 12.18 -3.61
C PRO A 92 -35.43 13.22 -4.69
N VAL A 93 -34.74 13.14 -5.82
CA VAL A 93 -35.19 13.85 -7.01
C VAL A 93 -36.51 13.20 -7.44
N GLN A 94 -37.60 13.97 -7.42
CA GLN A 94 -38.94 13.50 -7.82
C GLN A 94 -38.92 12.92 -9.25
N HIS A 95 -39.92 12.09 -9.58
CA HIS A 95 -40.01 11.35 -10.85
C HIS A 95 -39.53 12.15 -12.06
N LEU A 96 -38.43 11.68 -12.66
CA LEU A 96 -37.82 12.28 -13.84
C LEU A 96 -38.52 11.80 -15.11
N PRO A 97 -38.92 12.70 -16.02
CA PRO A 97 -39.46 12.30 -17.31
C PRO A 97 -38.44 11.44 -18.09
N SER A 98 -38.86 10.29 -18.62
CA SER A 98 -38.01 9.38 -19.40
C SER A 98 -37.29 10.10 -20.56
N LYS A 99 -37.99 11.01 -21.24
CA LYS A 99 -37.43 11.84 -22.32
C LYS A 99 -36.25 12.71 -21.87
N LEU A 100 -36.28 13.22 -20.64
CA LEU A 100 -35.17 14.02 -20.10
C LEU A 100 -33.92 13.15 -19.90
N LEU A 101 -34.11 11.95 -19.34
CA LEU A 101 -33.03 10.98 -19.14
C LEU A 101 -32.41 10.51 -20.46
N GLU A 102 -33.22 10.30 -21.50
CA GLU A 102 -32.73 10.00 -22.84
C GLU A 102 -31.92 11.16 -23.44
N GLN A 103 -32.40 12.39 -23.30
CA GLN A 103 -31.71 13.58 -23.80
C GLN A 103 -30.35 13.77 -23.13
N THR A 104 -30.28 13.65 -21.79
CA THR A 104 -29.01 13.79 -21.06
C THR A 104 -28.04 12.67 -21.40
N SER A 105 -28.52 11.44 -21.56
CA SER A 105 -27.70 10.29 -21.99
C SER A 105 -27.10 10.47 -23.38
N ARG A 106 -27.89 10.95 -24.36
CA ARG A 106 -27.37 11.27 -25.71
C ARG A 106 -26.37 12.41 -25.67
N GLY A 107 -26.64 13.44 -24.87
CA GLY A 107 -25.71 14.56 -24.66
C GLY A 107 -24.38 14.12 -24.06
N ALA A 108 -24.39 13.18 -23.11
CA ALA A 108 -23.18 12.64 -22.49
C ALA A 108 -22.31 11.86 -23.49
N ARG A 109 -22.92 11.09 -24.40
CA ARG A 109 -22.20 10.42 -25.51
C ARG A 109 -21.58 11.45 -26.45
N ALA A 110 -22.28 12.55 -26.74
CA ALA A 110 -21.73 13.63 -27.54
C ALA A 110 -20.53 14.32 -26.86
N ASP A 111 -20.55 14.48 -25.53
CA ASP A 111 -19.41 15.04 -24.79
C ASP A 111 -18.15 14.19 -24.94
N LEU A 112 -18.26 12.85 -24.84
CA LEU A 112 -17.10 11.97 -25.07
C LEU A 112 -16.57 12.04 -26.51
N ASN A 113 -17.45 12.15 -27.50
CA ASN A 113 -17.02 12.34 -28.88
C ASN A 113 -16.32 13.70 -29.08
N ASN A 114 -16.78 14.75 -28.38
CA ASN A 114 -16.12 16.05 -28.41
C ASN A 114 -14.72 16.03 -27.79
N ILE A 115 -14.47 15.20 -26.78
CA ILE A 115 -13.10 15.01 -26.22
C ILE A 115 -12.15 14.53 -27.31
N LYS A 116 -12.57 13.56 -28.14
CA LYS A 116 -11.74 13.06 -29.27
C LYS A 116 -11.40 14.16 -30.28
N ILE A 117 -12.37 15.03 -30.59
CA ILE A 117 -12.14 16.19 -31.47
C ILE A 117 -11.14 17.17 -30.85
N ILE A 118 -11.23 17.41 -29.54
CA ILE A 118 -10.26 18.24 -28.80
C ILE A 118 -8.87 17.60 -28.90
N GLU A 119 -8.74 16.30 -28.65
CA GLU A 119 -7.46 15.59 -28.75
C GLU A 119 -6.84 15.67 -30.15
N GLU A 120 -7.63 15.54 -31.22
CA GLU A 120 -7.17 15.73 -32.61
C GLU A 120 -6.64 17.15 -32.84
N ASN A 121 -7.28 18.17 -32.27
CA ASN A 121 -6.80 19.56 -32.32
C ASN A 121 -5.49 19.74 -31.55
N LEU A 122 -5.39 19.18 -30.34
CA LEU A 122 -4.17 19.25 -29.52
C LEU A 122 -2.98 18.57 -30.22
N ASN A 123 -3.23 17.42 -30.84
CA ASN A 123 -2.24 16.70 -31.63
C ASN A 123 -1.78 17.50 -32.86
N ARG A 124 -2.71 18.13 -33.60
CA ARG A 124 -2.38 19.02 -34.73
C ARG A 124 -1.50 20.21 -34.31
N ASN A 125 -1.72 20.72 -33.10
CA ASN A 125 -0.92 21.79 -32.51
C ASN A 125 0.39 21.32 -31.86
N GLN A 126 0.75 20.03 -31.99
CA GLN A 126 1.97 19.43 -31.44
C GLN A 126 2.11 19.62 -29.92
N LEU A 127 0.99 19.62 -29.20
CA LEU A 127 0.93 19.67 -27.74
C LEU A 127 1.11 18.26 -27.15
N THR A 128 2.27 17.66 -27.40
CA THR A 128 2.65 16.37 -26.84
C THR A 128 3.57 16.54 -25.63
N MET A 129 3.38 15.69 -24.62
CA MET A 129 4.23 15.70 -23.44
C MET A 129 5.67 15.31 -23.80
N ASN A 130 6.64 16.07 -23.30
CA ASN A 130 8.06 15.80 -23.55
C ASN A 130 8.51 14.50 -22.85
N GLU A 131 8.97 13.50 -23.61
CA GLU A 131 9.42 12.19 -23.09
C GLU A 131 10.56 12.29 -22.05
N ASN A 132 11.35 13.35 -22.09
CA ASN A 132 12.44 13.60 -21.15
C ASN A 132 12.04 14.49 -19.95
N SER A 133 10.76 14.83 -19.81
CA SER A 133 10.28 15.62 -18.67
C SER A 133 10.04 14.75 -17.44
N MET A 134 9.96 15.40 -16.26
CA MET A 134 9.52 14.79 -15.01
C MET A 134 8.02 14.44 -15.02
N ALA A 135 7.20 15.23 -15.72
CA ALA A 135 5.78 14.97 -15.92
C ALA A 135 5.54 13.66 -16.67
N TRP A 136 6.38 13.35 -17.66
CA TRP A 136 6.34 12.09 -18.40
C TRP A 136 6.69 10.89 -17.53
N THR A 137 7.69 10.98 -16.65
CA THR A 137 7.98 9.90 -15.69
C THR A 137 6.77 9.64 -14.80
N HIS A 138 6.17 10.71 -14.28
CA HIS A 138 5.02 10.61 -13.40
C HIS A 138 3.81 9.99 -14.13
N SER A 139 3.53 10.39 -15.37
CA SER A 139 2.41 9.83 -16.15
C SER A 139 2.60 8.35 -16.50
N LEU A 140 3.84 7.87 -16.65
CA LEU A 140 4.12 6.45 -16.84
C LEU A 140 3.93 5.62 -15.57
N ASN A 141 4.22 6.19 -14.40
CA ASN A 141 3.91 5.57 -13.10
C ASN A 141 2.40 5.58 -12.77
N MET A 142 1.58 6.26 -13.57
CA MET A 142 0.12 6.39 -13.40
C MET A 142 -0.63 5.88 -14.64
N ALA A 143 0.05 5.04 -15.44
CA ALA A 143 -0.45 4.54 -16.71
C ALA A 143 -1.57 3.51 -16.50
N PRO A 144 -2.75 3.69 -17.09
CA PRO A 144 -3.83 2.71 -17.01
C PRO A 144 -3.48 1.41 -17.75
N LEU A 145 -3.96 0.30 -17.23
CA LEU A 145 -4.19 -0.91 -18.02
C LEU A 145 -5.21 -0.63 -19.14
N GLU A 146 -5.16 -1.40 -20.23
CA GLU A 146 -6.06 -1.24 -21.37
C GLU A 146 -7.55 -1.31 -20.94
N MET A 147 -7.88 -2.24 -20.05
CA MET A 147 -9.24 -2.39 -19.51
C MET A 147 -9.67 -1.20 -18.65
N SER A 148 -8.75 -0.52 -17.97
CA SER A 148 -9.02 0.66 -17.16
C SER A 148 -9.57 1.80 -18.02
N SER A 149 -9.03 2.02 -19.22
CA SER A 149 -9.53 3.03 -20.18
C SER A 149 -11.00 2.80 -20.53
N THR A 150 -11.36 1.55 -20.82
CA THR A 150 -12.74 1.18 -21.19
C THR A 150 -13.72 1.43 -20.04
N GLN A 151 -13.34 1.10 -18.80
CA GLN A 151 -14.20 1.36 -17.63
C GLN A 151 -14.29 2.85 -17.31
N GLY A 152 -13.19 3.60 -17.49
CA GLY A 152 -13.15 5.06 -17.38
C GLY A 152 -14.15 5.76 -18.29
N ASP A 153 -14.20 5.38 -19.56
CA ASP A 153 -15.14 5.95 -20.54
C ASP A 153 -16.60 5.67 -20.16
N LYS A 154 -16.91 4.45 -19.71
CA LYS A 154 -18.26 4.09 -19.23
C LYS A 154 -18.67 4.94 -18.03
N ALA A 155 -17.76 5.15 -17.09
CA ALA A 155 -18.00 5.98 -15.91
C ALA A 155 -18.22 7.46 -16.28
N LEU A 156 -17.42 7.98 -17.22
CA LEU A 156 -17.57 9.35 -17.73
C LEU A 156 -18.93 9.58 -18.39
N LEU A 157 -19.48 8.60 -19.11
CA LEU A 157 -20.84 8.71 -19.65
C LEU A 157 -21.88 8.97 -18.56
N VAL A 158 -21.81 8.23 -17.45
CA VAL A 158 -22.74 8.37 -16.32
C VAL A 158 -22.55 9.73 -15.64
N VAL A 159 -21.31 10.13 -15.38
CA VAL A 159 -20.96 11.41 -14.74
C VAL A 159 -21.39 12.60 -15.60
N ASN A 160 -21.12 12.57 -16.91
CA ASN A 160 -21.54 13.64 -17.82
C ASN A 160 -23.07 13.73 -17.94
N ALA A 161 -23.77 12.59 -17.95
CA ALA A 161 -25.23 12.57 -17.94
C ALA A 161 -25.78 13.19 -16.63
N ALA A 162 -25.16 12.89 -15.49
CA ALA A 162 -25.53 13.46 -14.20
C ALA A 162 -25.32 14.99 -14.16
N ARG A 163 -24.18 15.51 -14.66
CA ARG A 163 -23.93 16.96 -14.75
C ARG A 163 -24.94 17.67 -15.65
N ARG A 164 -25.25 17.10 -16.82
CA ARG A 164 -26.29 17.64 -17.70
C ARG A 164 -27.66 17.65 -17.05
N LEU A 165 -27.96 16.64 -16.23
CA LEU A 165 -29.22 16.55 -15.50
C LEU A 165 -29.29 17.61 -14.39
N GLN A 166 -28.19 17.81 -13.65
CA GLN A 166 -28.02 18.90 -12.70
C GLN A 166 -28.30 20.25 -13.36
N ASP A 167 -27.69 20.53 -14.51
CA ASP A 167 -27.87 21.79 -15.23
C ASP A 167 -29.33 22.00 -15.68
N LYS A 168 -29.95 20.97 -16.27
CA LYS A 168 -31.34 21.06 -16.79
C LYS A 168 -32.39 21.20 -15.69
N LEU A 169 -32.09 20.74 -14.48
CA LEU A 169 -33.00 20.78 -13.33
C LEU A 169 -32.61 21.84 -12.30
N ALA A 170 -31.52 22.58 -12.52
CA ALA A 170 -30.95 23.54 -11.59
C ALA A 170 -30.72 22.96 -10.18
N LEU A 171 -30.19 21.74 -10.10
CA LEU A 171 -29.94 21.06 -8.82
C LEU A 171 -28.76 21.70 -8.08
N SER A 172 -28.89 21.85 -6.76
CA SER A 172 -27.75 22.14 -5.90
C SER A 172 -26.70 21.02 -5.93
N PRO A 173 -25.43 21.28 -5.58
CA PRO A 173 -24.41 20.25 -5.48
C PRO A 173 -24.82 19.03 -4.65
N GLU A 174 -25.49 19.22 -3.51
CA GLU A 174 -25.97 18.13 -2.65
C GLU A 174 -27.05 17.28 -3.35
N GLN A 175 -28.03 17.93 -3.99
CA GLN A 175 -29.07 17.24 -4.76
C GLN A 175 -28.49 16.51 -5.98
N ALA A 176 -27.48 17.08 -6.62
CA ALA A 176 -26.81 16.50 -7.77
C ALA A 176 -25.96 15.27 -7.38
N GLY A 177 -25.15 15.38 -6.34
CA GLY A 177 -24.27 14.31 -5.89
C GLY A 177 -24.99 13.14 -5.22
N ILE A 178 -25.88 13.45 -4.27
CA ILE A 178 -26.56 12.45 -3.42
C ILE A 178 -27.95 12.12 -3.98
N GLY A 179 -28.71 13.14 -4.37
CA GLY A 179 -30.10 12.98 -4.84
C GLY A 179 -30.22 12.17 -6.14
N LEU A 180 -29.27 12.31 -7.08
CA LEU A 180 -29.31 11.58 -8.36
C LEU A 180 -28.98 10.08 -8.24
N GLN A 181 -28.44 9.63 -7.10
CA GLN A 181 -28.17 8.20 -6.88
C GLN A 181 -29.43 7.33 -6.83
N THR A 182 -30.61 7.93 -6.69
CA THR A 182 -31.88 7.21 -6.78
C THR A 182 -32.16 6.70 -8.20
N ILE A 183 -31.49 7.24 -9.22
CA ILE A 183 -31.65 6.88 -10.62
C ILE A 183 -30.78 5.67 -10.94
N ASP A 184 -31.41 4.63 -11.47
CA ASP A 184 -30.77 3.40 -11.92
C ASP A 184 -30.47 3.48 -13.42
N THR A 185 -29.20 3.33 -13.78
CA THR A 185 -28.74 3.46 -15.18
C THR A 185 -29.20 2.29 -16.05
N ARG A 186 -29.61 1.15 -15.47
CA ARG A 186 -30.13 -0.02 -16.21
C ARG A 186 -31.42 0.28 -16.96
N TRP A 187 -32.20 1.25 -16.48
CA TRP A 187 -33.47 1.66 -17.09
C TRP A 187 -33.31 2.90 -17.98
N SER A 188 -32.14 3.06 -18.58
CA SER A 188 -31.79 4.22 -19.40
C SER A 188 -30.96 3.83 -20.62
N LEU A 189 -30.66 4.80 -21.50
CA LEU A 189 -29.73 4.61 -22.62
C LEU A 189 -28.26 4.42 -22.19
N LEU A 190 -27.99 4.31 -20.89
CA LEU A 190 -26.67 4.03 -20.29
C LEU A 190 -26.58 2.62 -19.71
N GLN A 191 -27.52 1.72 -20.02
CA GLN A 191 -27.52 0.34 -19.51
C GLN A 191 -26.20 -0.42 -19.80
N ASP A 192 -25.50 -0.07 -20.88
CA ASP A 192 -24.20 -0.63 -21.30
C ASP A 192 -23.02 -0.19 -20.41
N THR A 193 -23.22 0.84 -19.58
CA THR A 193 -22.23 1.30 -18.59
C THR A 193 -22.28 0.51 -17.29
N CYS A 194 -23.40 -0.16 -17.00
CA CYS A 194 -23.61 -0.95 -15.78
C CYS A 194 -22.72 -2.21 -15.80
N PRO A 195 -21.83 -2.42 -14.81
CA PRO A 195 -21.04 -3.63 -14.71
C PRO A 195 -21.92 -4.87 -14.54
N LEU A 196 -21.62 -5.93 -15.30
CA LEU A 196 -22.29 -7.22 -15.10
C LEU A 196 -21.63 -7.95 -13.92
N PRO A 197 -22.40 -8.47 -12.96
CA PRO A 197 -21.85 -9.27 -11.87
C PRO A 197 -21.13 -10.51 -12.42
N PRO A 198 -19.91 -10.84 -11.95
CA PRO A 198 -19.21 -12.03 -12.40
C PRO A 198 -19.88 -13.30 -11.88
N THR A 199 -19.83 -14.36 -12.68
CA THR A 199 -20.31 -15.69 -12.29
C THR A 199 -19.24 -16.39 -11.47
N CYS A 200 -19.61 -16.88 -10.28
CA CYS A 200 -18.66 -17.49 -9.36
C CYS A 200 -18.71 -19.01 -9.34
N SER A 201 -17.52 -19.62 -9.32
CA SER A 201 -17.30 -21.00 -8.90
C SER A 201 -16.55 -21.02 -7.57
N VAL A 202 -16.99 -21.85 -6.63
CA VAL A 202 -16.30 -21.98 -5.34
C VAL A 202 -15.00 -22.75 -5.57
N GLY A 203 -13.87 -22.04 -5.51
CA GLY A 203 -12.53 -22.58 -5.71
C GLY A 203 -11.63 -22.44 -4.48
N LYS A 204 -10.53 -23.21 -4.50
CA LYS A 204 -9.49 -23.16 -3.46
C LYS A 204 -8.63 -21.89 -3.54
N TYR A 205 -8.44 -21.35 -4.74
CA TYR A 205 -7.52 -20.24 -5.01
C TYR A 205 -8.28 -18.97 -5.35
N ARG A 206 -7.63 -17.83 -5.09
CA ARG A 206 -8.12 -16.50 -5.51
C ARG A 206 -8.07 -16.39 -7.03
N THR A 207 -9.04 -15.69 -7.61
CA THR A 207 -8.93 -15.14 -8.96
C THR A 207 -7.80 -14.08 -9.01
N PHE A 208 -7.37 -13.68 -10.21
CA PHE A 208 -6.32 -12.66 -10.36
C PHE A 208 -6.85 -11.25 -10.13
N ASP A 209 -8.10 -11.00 -10.51
CA ASP A 209 -8.78 -9.72 -10.38
C ASP A 209 -9.53 -9.58 -9.05
N GLY A 210 -9.46 -10.56 -8.15
CA GLY A 210 -10.12 -10.53 -6.85
C GLY A 210 -11.63 -10.80 -6.86
N THR A 211 -12.23 -11.05 -8.04
CA THR A 211 -13.65 -11.43 -8.15
C THR A 211 -13.95 -12.71 -7.37
N CYS A 212 -15.20 -12.88 -6.95
CA CYS A 212 -15.67 -14.07 -6.22
C CYS A 212 -14.99 -14.32 -4.87
N ASN A 213 -14.32 -13.32 -4.29
CA ASN A 213 -13.96 -13.35 -2.89
C ASN A 213 -15.24 -13.42 -2.03
N ASN A 214 -16.10 -12.41 -2.17
CA ASN A 214 -17.44 -12.42 -1.59
C ASN A 214 -18.41 -13.14 -2.55
N LEU A 215 -19.07 -14.19 -2.07
CA LEU A 215 -19.97 -15.00 -2.92
C LEU A 215 -21.36 -14.36 -3.10
N ARG A 216 -21.77 -13.45 -2.20
CA ARG A 216 -23.04 -12.72 -2.30
C ARG A 216 -22.90 -11.46 -3.17
N GLN A 217 -21.73 -10.83 -3.12
CA GLN A 217 -21.38 -9.64 -3.88
C GLN A 217 -20.07 -9.88 -4.64
N PRO A 218 -20.10 -10.60 -5.77
CA PRO A 218 -18.92 -11.10 -6.47
C PRO A 218 -17.86 -10.06 -6.90
N SER A 219 -18.25 -8.80 -7.04
CA SER A 219 -17.36 -7.69 -7.44
C SER A 219 -16.74 -6.93 -6.27
N TRP A 220 -17.10 -7.25 -5.03
CA TRP A 220 -16.53 -6.56 -3.87
C TRP A 220 -15.04 -6.88 -3.70
N GLY A 221 -14.21 -5.83 -3.67
CA GLY A 221 -12.76 -5.92 -3.60
C GLY A 221 -12.05 -6.30 -4.90
N SER A 222 -12.76 -6.42 -6.03
CA SER A 222 -12.14 -6.76 -7.31
C SER A 222 -11.46 -5.55 -7.97
N ALA A 223 -10.45 -5.80 -8.80
CA ALA A 223 -9.83 -4.81 -9.66
C ALA A 223 -10.83 -4.13 -10.61
N LEU A 224 -10.48 -2.93 -11.07
CA LEU A 224 -11.27 -2.09 -11.97
C LEU A 224 -12.62 -1.64 -11.39
N THR A 225 -12.77 -1.65 -10.06
CA THR A 225 -13.98 -1.20 -9.37
C THR A 225 -13.75 0.13 -8.64
N THR A 226 -14.83 0.70 -8.12
CA THR A 226 -14.81 1.96 -7.37
C THR A 226 -14.18 1.77 -6.00
N MET A 227 -13.43 2.77 -5.53
CA MET A 227 -13.11 2.89 -4.11
C MET A 227 -14.36 3.16 -3.28
N GLU A 228 -14.40 2.61 -2.06
CA GLU A 228 -15.43 2.94 -1.07
C GLU A 228 -15.19 4.33 -0.48
N ARG A 229 -16.15 4.82 0.31
CA ARG A 229 -16.00 6.10 1.01
C ARG A 229 -16.43 6.03 2.46
N LEU A 230 -15.64 6.65 3.33
CA LEU A 230 -16.02 6.92 4.72
C LEU A 230 -16.98 8.12 4.80
N ALA A 231 -16.89 9.05 3.86
CA ALA A 231 -17.78 10.21 3.74
C ALA A 231 -18.26 10.43 2.30
N PRO A 232 -19.49 10.93 2.06
CA PRO A 232 -19.85 11.46 0.75
C PRO A 232 -18.82 12.51 0.28
N PRO A 233 -18.44 12.54 -1.01
CA PRO A 233 -17.43 13.47 -1.48
C PRO A 233 -17.95 14.90 -1.56
N GLU A 234 -17.04 15.84 -1.39
CA GLU A 234 -17.25 17.28 -1.58
C GLU A 234 -16.66 17.73 -2.92
N TYR A 235 -17.39 17.49 -4.00
CA TYR A 235 -17.12 18.14 -5.30
C TYR A 235 -17.76 19.52 -5.34
N ASP A 236 -17.15 20.47 -6.04
CA ASP A 236 -17.66 21.86 -6.10
C ASP A 236 -19.00 21.94 -6.84
N ASP A 237 -19.19 21.13 -7.89
CA ASP A 237 -20.49 20.91 -8.54
C ASP A 237 -21.30 19.76 -7.90
N GLY A 238 -20.76 19.11 -6.87
CA GLY A 238 -21.35 17.94 -6.23
C GLY A 238 -21.25 16.64 -7.04
N ILE A 239 -20.70 16.67 -8.25
CA ILE A 239 -20.60 15.49 -9.13
C ILE A 239 -19.15 15.14 -9.47
N TRP A 240 -18.39 16.07 -10.03
CA TRP A 240 -17.07 15.79 -10.60
C TRP A 240 -16.10 16.95 -10.57
N HIS A 241 -16.55 18.21 -10.52
CA HIS A 241 -15.63 19.34 -10.48
C HIS A 241 -14.83 19.31 -9.17
N PRO A 242 -13.48 19.29 -9.22
CA PRO A 242 -12.64 19.11 -8.03
C PRO A 242 -12.96 20.08 -6.91
N ARG A 243 -12.65 19.68 -5.66
CA ARG A 243 -12.83 20.52 -4.47
C ARG A 243 -11.86 21.71 -4.50
N VAL A 244 -12.24 22.81 -5.16
CA VAL A 244 -11.44 24.04 -5.23
C VAL A 244 -12.00 25.15 -4.34
N ARG A 245 -13.20 24.96 -3.80
CA ARG A 245 -13.90 25.91 -2.95
C ARG A 245 -14.52 25.21 -1.75
N ASN A 246 -14.76 25.99 -0.70
CA ASN A 246 -15.62 25.61 0.41
C ASN A 246 -16.56 26.79 0.71
N LEU A 247 -17.87 26.52 0.81
CA LEU A 247 -18.92 27.55 0.96
C LEU A 247 -18.77 28.73 -0.03
N GLY A 248 -18.49 28.41 -1.29
CA GLY A 248 -18.38 29.39 -2.38
C GLY A 248 -17.10 30.24 -2.37
N LYS A 249 -16.15 29.95 -1.47
CA LYS A 249 -14.86 30.65 -1.39
C LYS A 249 -13.71 29.73 -1.76
N GLU A 250 -12.73 30.25 -2.48
CA GLU A 250 -11.58 29.47 -2.93
C GLU A 250 -10.75 28.95 -1.76
N LEU A 251 -10.30 27.70 -1.92
CA LEU A 251 -9.33 27.06 -1.06
C LEU A 251 -7.92 27.56 -1.37
N PRO A 252 -6.99 27.50 -0.42
CA PRO A 252 -5.63 27.97 -0.63
C PRO A 252 -4.94 27.21 -1.76
N ASN A 253 -4.07 27.90 -2.51
CA ASN A 253 -3.22 27.28 -3.52
C ASN A 253 -2.35 26.19 -2.87
N VAL A 254 -2.33 24.98 -3.44
CA VAL A 254 -1.67 23.82 -2.80
C VAL A 254 -0.17 23.94 -2.70
N ARG A 255 0.49 24.68 -3.61
CA ARG A 255 1.92 24.92 -3.49
C ARG A 255 2.22 25.90 -2.35
N VAL A 256 1.32 26.85 -2.06
CA VAL A 256 1.41 27.70 -0.87
C VAL A 256 1.19 26.87 0.40
N VAL A 257 0.17 26.00 0.41
CA VAL A 257 -0.06 25.03 1.51
C VAL A 257 1.22 24.26 1.80
N ARG A 258 1.81 23.62 0.77
CA ARG A 258 3.07 22.91 0.90
C ARG A 258 4.19 23.82 1.40
N SER A 259 4.43 24.96 0.77
CA SER A 259 5.61 25.80 1.08
C SER A 259 5.59 26.40 2.49
N VAL A 260 4.40 26.62 3.05
CA VAL A 260 4.25 27.17 4.40
C VAL A 260 4.18 26.06 5.45
N LEU A 261 3.46 24.97 5.19
CA LEU A 261 3.20 23.95 6.21
C LEU A 261 4.24 22.85 6.23
N VAL A 262 4.76 22.46 5.06
CA VAL A 262 5.63 21.29 4.89
C VAL A 262 7.01 21.72 4.39
N THR A 263 8.00 21.56 5.27
CA THR A 263 9.38 22.01 5.07
C THR A 263 10.34 20.84 5.12
N ASP A 264 11.58 21.01 4.68
CA ASP A 264 12.59 19.95 4.83
C ASP A 264 13.39 20.18 6.11
N LYS A 265 13.36 19.15 6.96
CA LYS A 265 14.15 19.07 8.17
C LYS A 265 14.40 17.59 8.45
N ASN A 266 15.65 17.26 8.73
CA ASN A 266 16.00 15.93 9.18
C ASN A 266 15.47 15.70 10.61
N HIS A 267 14.46 14.85 10.74
CA HIS A 267 13.84 14.46 12.00
C HIS A 267 13.51 12.96 12.00
N PRO A 268 14.52 12.09 12.22
CA PRO A 268 14.35 10.64 12.13
C PRO A 268 13.75 10.01 13.39
N VAL A 269 13.05 8.89 13.22
CA VAL A 269 12.58 8.02 14.33
C VAL A 269 13.66 6.99 14.66
N VAL A 270 14.25 7.11 15.85
CA VAL A 270 15.50 6.40 16.21
C VAL A 270 15.34 4.95 16.67
N ASP A 271 14.12 4.44 16.80
CA ASP A 271 13.82 3.04 17.19
C ASP A 271 13.27 2.18 16.04
N MET A 272 13.11 2.78 14.85
CA MET A 272 12.62 2.14 13.64
C MET A 272 13.70 2.09 12.56
N THR A 273 13.50 1.24 11.56
CA THR A 273 14.36 1.18 10.37
C THR A 273 13.59 1.61 9.12
N HIS A 274 14.32 2.02 8.09
CA HIS A 274 13.77 2.52 6.84
C HIS A 274 12.96 1.47 6.06
N ILE A 275 13.19 0.17 6.29
CA ILE A 275 12.36 -0.89 5.70
C ILE A 275 10.89 -0.80 6.11
N LEU A 276 10.57 -0.10 7.22
CA LEU A 276 9.19 0.19 7.61
C LEU A 276 8.48 1.05 6.55
N MET A 277 9.11 2.15 6.12
CA MET A 277 8.58 3.00 5.05
C MET A 277 8.41 2.18 3.77
N GLN A 278 9.43 1.40 3.41
CA GLN A 278 9.42 0.64 2.18
C GLN A 278 8.37 -0.47 2.16
N TRP A 279 8.11 -1.13 3.30
CA TRP A 279 7.05 -2.13 3.43
C TRP A 279 5.66 -1.50 3.31
N GLY A 280 5.47 -0.30 3.89
CA GLY A 280 4.24 0.47 3.70
C GLY A 280 3.94 0.72 2.23
N GLN A 281 4.94 1.16 1.45
CA GLN A 281 4.80 1.32 0.00
C GLN A 281 4.54 -0.01 -0.72
N PHE A 282 5.23 -1.09 -0.33
CA PHE A 282 5.07 -2.40 -0.95
C PHE A 282 3.65 -2.96 -0.77
N VAL A 283 3.07 -2.78 0.42
CA VAL A 283 1.67 -3.13 0.71
C VAL A 283 0.70 -2.19 0.01
N ASP A 284 0.97 -0.87 -0.04
CA ASP A 284 0.14 0.10 -0.80
C ASP A 284 -0.02 -0.34 -2.25
N HIS A 285 1.08 -0.71 -2.90
CA HIS A 285 1.07 -1.12 -4.29
C HIS A 285 0.32 -2.43 -4.54
N ASP A 286 0.13 -3.27 -3.51
CA ASP A 286 -0.69 -4.49 -3.59
C ASP A 286 -2.18 -4.20 -3.69
N MET A 287 -2.63 -3.12 -3.06
CA MET A 287 -4.07 -2.85 -2.85
C MET A 287 -4.58 -1.57 -3.51
N ILE A 288 -3.69 -0.67 -3.94
CA ILE A 288 -4.03 0.65 -4.48
C ILE A 288 -3.25 0.92 -5.76
N HIS A 289 -3.99 1.14 -6.85
CA HIS A 289 -3.48 1.80 -8.04
C HIS A 289 -4.62 2.58 -8.70
N VAL A 290 -4.51 3.91 -8.70
CA VAL A 290 -5.49 4.81 -9.31
C VAL A 290 -4.87 5.41 -10.56
N PRO A 291 -5.22 4.97 -11.77
CA PRO A 291 -4.62 5.49 -12.98
C PRO A 291 -5.06 6.93 -13.25
N SER A 292 -4.27 7.64 -14.06
CA SER A 292 -4.67 8.94 -14.62
C SER A 292 -5.21 8.76 -16.05
N PHE A 293 -6.13 9.65 -16.46
CA PHE A 293 -6.64 9.62 -17.83
C PHE A 293 -5.50 9.75 -18.86
N ARG A 294 -5.69 9.08 -20.00
CA ARG A 294 -4.87 9.24 -21.21
C ARG A 294 -5.76 9.72 -22.35
N ALA A 295 -5.12 10.26 -23.41
CA ALA A 295 -5.84 10.56 -24.63
C ALA A 295 -6.33 9.26 -25.31
N ALA A 296 -7.31 9.34 -26.21
CA ALA A 296 -7.89 8.17 -26.89
C ALA A 296 -6.86 7.32 -27.65
N ASN A 297 -5.78 7.93 -28.13
CA ASN A 297 -4.63 7.25 -28.77
C ASN A 297 -3.60 6.70 -27.76
N GLN A 298 -3.93 6.65 -26.47
CA GLN A 298 -3.08 6.24 -25.36
C GLN A 298 -1.85 7.13 -25.09
N SER A 299 -1.80 8.33 -25.68
CA SER A 299 -0.74 9.31 -25.39
C SER A 299 -0.97 10.04 -24.07
N ASN A 300 0.13 10.56 -23.50
CA ASN A 300 0.13 11.32 -22.26
C ASN A 300 -0.43 12.74 -22.47
N ILE A 301 -1.22 13.21 -21.49
CA ILE A 301 -1.88 14.52 -21.54
C ILE A 301 -0.97 15.58 -20.90
N GLU A 302 -0.59 16.59 -21.68
CA GLU A 302 0.16 17.77 -21.23
C GLU A 302 -0.80 18.90 -20.82
N CYS A 303 -0.56 19.50 -19.66
CA CYS A 303 -1.36 20.57 -19.06
C CYS A 303 -0.56 21.86 -18.86
N CYS A 304 0.77 21.79 -18.98
CA CYS A 304 1.66 22.94 -18.86
C CYS A 304 2.27 23.33 -20.21
N THR A 305 2.61 24.60 -20.38
CA THR A 305 3.35 25.07 -21.56
C THR A 305 4.83 24.66 -21.46
N LYS A 306 5.55 24.71 -22.58
CA LYS A 306 7.00 24.41 -22.60
C LYS A 306 7.81 25.43 -21.79
N GLU A 307 7.30 26.64 -21.65
CA GLU A 307 7.86 27.74 -20.87
C GLU A 307 7.56 27.61 -19.37
N GLY A 308 6.87 26.55 -18.95
CA GLY A 308 6.52 26.30 -17.55
C GLY A 308 5.24 27.00 -17.07
N GLY A 309 4.46 27.58 -17.99
CA GLY A 309 3.15 28.17 -17.74
C GLY A 309 2.02 27.14 -17.74
N VAL A 310 0.80 27.58 -17.46
CA VAL A 310 -0.40 26.74 -17.60
C VAL A 310 -0.95 26.87 -19.02
N LEU A 311 -1.33 25.77 -19.67
CA LEU A 311 -1.97 25.84 -20.99
C LEU A 311 -3.28 26.64 -20.94
N PRO A 312 -3.55 27.55 -21.90
CA PRO A 312 -4.83 28.24 -22.01
C PRO A 312 -6.02 27.26 -22.10
N PRO A 313 -7.22 27.61 -21.58
CA PRO A 313 -8.37 26.71 -21.55
C PRO A 313 -8.72 26.07 -22.92
N GLU A 314 -8.59 26.83 -24.01
CA GLU A 314 -8.85 26.39 -25.38
C GLU A 314 -7.82 25.39 -25.93
N MET A 315 -6.63 25.34 -25.33
CA MET A 315 -5.55 24.41 -25.65
C MET A 315 -5.35 23.35 -24.55
N ARG A 316 -6.30 23.22 -23.63
CA ARG A 316 -6.19 22.34 -22.48
C ARG A 316 -7.10 21.14 -22.63
N HIS A 317 -6.55 19.95 -22.40
CA HIS A 317 -7.36 18.75 -22.34
C HIS A 317 -8.40 18.82 -21.19
N PRO A 318 -9.65 18.34 -21.36
CA PRO A 318 -10.68 18.41 -20.31
C PRO A 318 -10.33 17.67 -19.01
N HIS A 319 -9.39 16.73 -19.06
CA HIS A 319 -8.87 16.00 -17.89
C HIS A 319 -7.64 16.65 -17.24
N CYS A 320 -7.19 17.80 -17.72
CA CYS A 320 -6.15 18.57 -17.06
C CYS A 320 -6.67 19.25 -15.80
N PHE A 321 -5.92 19.11 -14.72
CA PHE A 321 -6.14 19.84 -13.49
C PHE A 321 -4.78 20.31 -12.95
N PRO A 322 -4.08 21.21 -13.67
CA PRO A 322 -2.71 21.59 -13.37
C PRO A 322 -2.59 22.27 -11.99
N ILE A 323 -1.41 22.17 -11.39
CA ILE A 323 -1.09 22.87 -10.15
C ILE A 323 -0.44 24.21 -10.51
N ASP A 324 -1.14 25.30 -10.18
CA ASP A 324 -0.61 26.65 -10.36
C ASP A 324 0.50 26.93 -9.34
N ILE A 325 1.63 27.44 -9.81
CA ILE A 325 2.79 27.79 -8.98
C ILE A 325 2.92 29.32 -8.88
N PRO A 326 2.81 29.91 -7.68
CA PRO A 326 2.87 31.35 -7.51
C PRO A 326 4.17 31.97 -8.02
N ALA A 327 4.08 33.23 -8.50
CA ALA A 327 5.23 34.01 -8.97
C ALA A 327 6.39 34.02 -7.94
N LYS A 328 6.00 34.19 -6.67
CA LYS A 328 6.86 34.34 -5.49
C LYS A 328 7.19 33.00 -4.80
N ASP A 329 6.90 31.86 -5.43
CA ASP A 329 7.33 30.57 -4.88
C ASP A 329 8.86 30.57 -4.66
N PRO A 330 9.36 30.18 -3.47
CA PRO A 330 10.78 30.32 -3.15
C PRO A 330 11.70 29.42 -3.99
N PHE A 331 11.20 28.28 -4.49
CA PHE A 331 12.00 27.29 -5.21
C PHE A 331 11.75 27.32 -6.72
N TYR A 332 10.48 27.22 -7.13
CA TYR A 332 10.08 27.22 -8.53
C TYR A 332 10.04 28.62 -9.13
N GLY A 333 9.81 29.65 -8.31
CA GLY A 333 9.66 31.02 -8.77
C GLY A 333 10.88 31.61 -9.47
N PRO A 334 12.08 31.49 -8.88
CA PRO A 334 13.33 31.88 -9.52
C PRO A 334 13.65 31.11 -10.82
N ARG A 335 13.06 29.92 -10.99
CA ARG A 335 13.25 29.05 -12.15
C ARG A 335 12.24 29.32 -13.28
N GLY A 336 11.34 30.29 -13.10
CA GLY A 336 10.29 30.60 -14.07
C GLY A 336 9.19 29.54 -14.15
N VAL A 337 9.15 28.55 -13.25
CA VAL A 337 8.13 27.51 -13.24
C VAL A 337 6.84 28.06 -12.61
N ARG A 338 5.74 27.95 -13.36
CA ARG A 338 4.40 28.45 -13.00
C ARG A 338 3.32 27.37 -13.02
N CYS A 339 3.65 26.16 -13.45
CA CYS A 339 2.73 25.04 -13.58
C CYS A 339 3.45 23.72 -13.27
N LEU A 340 2.83 22.87 -12.46
CA LEU A 340 3.18 21.44 -12.40
C LEU A 340 2.06 20.62 -13.07
N ASN A 341 2.47 19.73 -13.98
CA ASN A 341 1.53 18.93 -14.76
C ASN A 341 0.77 17.96 -13.86
N PHE A 342 -0.56 18.00 -13.93
CA PHE A 342 -1.43 17.10 -13.19
C PHE A 342 -2.66 16.76 -14.04
N VAL A 343 -2.88 15.46 -14.20
CA VAL A 343 -4.01 14.88 -14.92
C VAL A 343 -4.89 14.16 -13.90
N ARG A 344 -6.21 14.35 -14.05
CA ARG A 344 -7.21 13.79 -13.14
C ARG A 344 -7.17 12.28 -13.11
N SER A 345 -7.47 11.73 -11.93
CA SER A 345 -7.63 10.30 -11.72
C SER A 345 -8.80 9.73 -12.51
N MET A 346 -8.64 8.52 -13.01
CA MET A 346 -9.73 7.81 -13.67
C MET A 346 -10.79 7.35 -12.68
N ILE A 347 -12.00 7.21 -13.20
CA ILE A 347 -13.19 6.84 -12.44
C ILE A 347 -13.73 5.49 -12.92
N ALA A 348 -14.44 4.77 -12.07
CA ALA A 348 -15.06 3.50 -12.41
C ALA A 348 -16.60 3.59 -12.37
N PRO A 349 -17.32 2.79 -13.17
CA PRO A 349 -18.76 2.68 -13.04
C PRO A 349 -19.11 2.05 -11.68
N ARG A 350 -20.15 2.58 -11.02
CA ARG A 350 -20.65 2.01 -9.76
C ARG A 350 -21.22 0.61 -10.00
N ILE A 351 -20.91 -0.33 -9.10
CA ILE A 351 -21.44 -1.70 -9.13
C ILE A 351 -22.97 -1.69 -8.96
N GLU A 352 -23.52 -0.71 -8.23
CA GLU A 352 -24.96 -0.54 -8.02
C GLU A 352 -25.69 0.10 -9.21
N CYS A 353 -24.96 0.49 -10.25
CA CYS A 353 -25.48 1.10 -11.47
C CYS A 353 -26.32 2.36 -11.20
N ARG A 354 -25.79 3.26 -10.37
CA ARG A 354 -26.43 4.52 -9.98
C ARG A 354 -25.75 5.74 -10.62
N MET A 355 -26.54 6.78 -10.90
CA MET A 355 -26.03 8.11 -11.26
C MET A 355 -25.51 8.86 -10.02
N GLY A 356 -24.96 10.07 -10.20
CA GLY A 356 -24.51 10.95 -9.12
C GLY A 356 -23.04 11.30 -9.26
N TYR A 357 -22.38 11.49 -8.10
CA TYR A 357 -20.97 11.85 -8.09
C TYR A 357 -20.04 10.75 -8.61
N ALA A 358 -18.89 11.18 -9.09
CA ALA A 358 -17.85 10.34 -9.62
C ALA A 358 -17.10 9.55 -8.52
N GLU A 359 -16.63 8.37 -8.87
CA GLU A 359 -15.85 7.50 -7.98
C GLU A 359 -14.56 7.06 -8.65
N GLN A 360 -13.44 7.28 -7.99
CA GLN A 360 -12.14 6.88 -8.53
C GLN A 360 -12.04 5.36 -8.61
N MET A 361 -11.39 4.91 -9.68
CA MET A 361 -11.12 3.51 -9.94
C MET A 361 -9.91 3.05 -9.13
N ASN A 362 -10.00 1.84 -8.57
CA ASN A 362 -8.83 1.06 -8.22
C ASN A 362 -8.61 0.00 -9.30
N GLU A 363 -7.50 0.05 -10.06
CA GLU A 363 -7.27 -0.88 -11.17
C GLU A 363 -6.59 -2.19 -10.75
N VAL A 364 -6.16 -2.29 -9.50
CA VAL A 364 -5.66 -3.52 -8.86
C VAL A 364 -6.67 -4.07 -7.87
N THR A 365 -6.46 -5.31 -7.41
CA THR A 365 -7.31 -5.90 -6.37
C THR A 365 -7.24 -5.04 -5.11
N HIS A 366 -8.31 -5.01 -4.31
CA HIS A 366 -8.29 -4.26 -3.04
C HIS A 366 -7.65 -5.07 -1.90
N PHE A 367 -7.35 -6.35 -2.13
CA PHE A 367 -6.86 -7.28 -1.11
C PHE A 367 -5.34 -7.19 -0.92
N ILE A 368 -4.85 -7.72 0.19
CA ILE A 368 -3.44 -8.07 0.34
C ILE A 368 -3.28 -9.50 -0.17
N ASP A 369 -3.01 -9.65 -1.46
CA ASP A 369 -2.94 -10.94 -2.15
C ASP A 369 -1.74 -11.09 -3.09
N ALA A 370 -0.75 -10.20 -2.97
CA ALA A 370 0.45 -10.14 -3.79
C ALA A 370 0.17 -9.88 -5.29
N SER A 371 -0.90 -9.16 -5.62
CA SER A 371 -1.23 -8.70 -6.97
C SER A 371 -0.09 -7.89 -7.61
N HIS A 372 0.64 -7.08 -6.85
CA HIS A 372 1.82 -6.36 -7.36
C HIS A 372 3.01 -7.28 -7.74
N ILE A 373 3.00 -8.54 -7.32
CA ILE A 373 3.95 -9.59 -7.76
C ILE A 373 3.36 -10.40 -8.92
N TYR A 374 2.06 -10.75 -8.86
CA TYR A 374 1.43 -11.71 -9.77
C TYR A 374 0.59 -11.10 -10.90
N GLY A 375 0.29 -9.81 -10.82
CA GLY A 375 -0.60 -9.07 -11.72
C GLY A 375 -2.09 -9.20 -11.35
N PRO A 376 -2.89 -8.15 -11.62
CA PRO A 376 -4.34 -8.17 -11.36
C PRO A 376 -5.14 -8.83 -12.48
N THR A 377 -4.51 -9.34 -13.53
CA THR A 377 -5.18 -9.98 -14.67
C THR A 377 -4.55 -11.33 -15.03
N PRO A 378 -5.31 -12.27 -15.61
CA PRO A 378 -4.75 -13.52 -16.13
C PRO A 378 -3.65 -13.30 -17.18
N ALA A 379 -3.74 -12.22 -17.97
CA ALA A 379 -2.75 -11.89 -19.00
C ALA A 379 -1.41 -11.47 -18.37
N THR A 380 -1.44 -10.57 -17.38
CA THR A 380 -0.25 -10.16 -16.63
C THR A 380 0.35 -11.35 -15.88
N ALA A 381 -0.46 -12.16 -15.20
CA ALA A 381 0.02 -13.35 -14.52
C ALA A 381 0.70 -14.34 -15.47
N SER A 382 0.12 -14.56 -16.65
CA SER A 382 0.68 -15.43 -17.67
C SER A 382 2.00 -14.90 -18.23
N SER A 383 2.13 -13.58 -18.43
CA SER A 383 3.36 -12.99 -18.96
C SER A 383 4.55 -13.17 -18.00
N LEU A 384 4.29 -13.23 -16.69
CA LEU A 384 5.28 -13.38 -15.62
C LEU A 384 5.66 -14.84 -15.31
N ARG A 385 4.83 -15.81 -15.71
CA ARG A 385 5.04 -17.24 -15.40
C ARG A 385 6.01 -17.91 -16.35
N GLN A 386 6.83 -18.81 -15.81
CA GLN A 386 7.69 -19.70 -16.61
C GLN A 386 6.90 -20.87 -17.23
N PHE A 387 5.74 -21.23 -16.65
CA PHE A 387 4.96 -22.42 -17.02
C PHE A 387 5.74 -23.74 -16.91
N ALA A 388 6.73 -23.76 -16.02
CA ALA A 388 7.42 -24.97 -15.62
C ALA A 388 7.65 -24.96 -14.11
N ARG A 389 7.28 -26.06 -13.45
CA ARG A 389 7.47 -26.30 -12.00
C ARG A 389 6.85 -25.23 -11.08
N GLY A 390 5.86 -24.51 -11.57
CA GLY A 390 5.17 -23.43 -10.88
C GLY A 390 5.99 -22.15 -10.73
N LEU A 391 7.06 -21.96 -11.51
CA LEU A 391 8.01 -20.85 -11.35
C LEU A 391 7.55 -19.56 -12.04
N LEU A 392 8.02 -18.43 -11.51
CA LEU A 392 8.05 -17.14 -12.19
C LEU A 392 9.31 -17.01 -13.06
N LYS A 393 9.21 -16.30 -14.18
CA LYS A 393 10.34 -15.94 -15.05
C LYS A 393 11.34 -15.09 -14.29
N VAL A 394 12.61 -15.23 -14.63
CA VAL A 394 13.72 -14.44 -14.07
C VAL A 394 14.68 -14.02 -15.17
N SER A 395 15.34 -12.89 -14.98
CA SER A 395 16.56 -12.54 -15.72
C SER A 395 17.77 -12.93 -14.89
N ILE A 396 18.76 -13.59 -15.50
CA ILE A 396 20.03 -13.89 -14.83
C ILE A 396 21.05 -12.81 -15.17
N ILE A 397 21.46 -12.02 -14.18
CA ILE A 397 22.45 -10.95 -14.33
C ILE A 397 23.61 -11.26 -13.40
N GLU A 398 24.81 -11.42 -13.97
CA GLU A 398 26.02 -11.78 -13.21
C GLU A 398 25.82 -12.99 -12.26
N GLY A 399 25.13 -14.03 -12.76
CA GLY A 399 24.87 -15.26 -12.00
C GLY A 399 23.75 -15.18 -10.96
N ARG A 400 23.03 -14.06 -10.87
CA ARG A 400 21.95 -13.83 -9.87
C ARG A 400 20.60 -13.67 -10.55
N SER A 401 19.54 -14.15 -9.90
CA SER A 401 18.16 -14.00 -10.39
C SER A 401 17.60 -12.62 -10.05
N TYR A 402 17.14 -11.91 -11.07
CA TYR A 402 16.39 -10.67 -10.98
C TYR A 402 15.00 -10.85 -11.60
N LEU A 403 14.15 -9.83 -11.45
CA LEU A 403 12.90 -9.73 -12.18
C LEU A 403 13.15 -9.83 -13.71
N PRO A 404 12.19 -10.35 -14.49
CA PRO A 404 12.27 -10.31 -15.94
C PRO A 404 12.38 -8.85 -16.42
N GLU A 405 12.93 -8.63 -17.61
CA GLU A 405 13.12 -7.28 -18.17
C GLU A 405 12.15 -7.00 -19.33
N ASP A 406 11.61 -5.79 -19.37
CA ASP A 406 10.94 -5.22 -20.54
C ASP A 406 11.82 -4.13 -21.16
N PRO A 407 12.45 -4.39 -22.32
CA PRO A 407 13.27 -3.39 -23.02
C PRO A 407 12.44 -2.32 -23.74
N LEU A 408 11.13 -2.53 -23.90
CA LEU A 408 10.21 -1.59 -24.55
C LEU A 408 9.63 -0.58 -23.57
N ASP A 409 9.61 -0.90 -22.28
CA ASP A 409 9.15 0.03 -21.24
C ASP A 409 10.05 1.28 -21.21
N LYS A 410 9.42 2.42 -21.48
CA LYS A 410 10.08 3.71 -21.54
C LYS A 410 10.18 4.44 -20.20
N SER A 411 9.61 3.87 -19.13
CA SER A 411 9.50 4.51 -17.82
C SER A 411 10.83 4.72 -17.11
N CYS A 412 11.84 3.87 -17.38
CA CYS A 412 13.13 3.93 -16.71
C CYS A 412 14.13 4.91 -17.34
N VAL A 413 14.91 5.59 -16.49
CA VAL A 413 16.07 6.41 -16.89
C VAL A 413 17.31 5.54 -17.07
N GLY A 414 18.27 6.04 -17.86
CA GLY A 414 19.62 5.47 -17.90
C GLY A 414 19.82 4.28 -18.85
N ARG A 415 19.06 4.22 -19.95
CA ARG A 415 19.18 3.18 -20.98
C ARG A 415 20.62 3.08 -21.52
N LYS A 416 21.39 2.11 -21.05
CA LYS A 416 22.49 1.56 -21.87
C LYS A 416 21.87 0.52 -22.82
N PRO A 417 22.38 0.37 -24.06
CA PRO A 417 21.89 -0.65 -24.98
C PRO A 417 21.87 -2.03 -24.31
N GLY A 418 20.73 -2.72 -24.35
CA GLY A 418 20.56 -4.06 -23.77
C GLY A 418 19.98 -4.12 -22.35
N PHE A 419 19.63 -2.99 -21.72
CA PHE A 419 19.03 -2.98 -20.38
C PHE A 419 17.60 -2.42 -20.37
N GLY A 420 16.64 -3.21 -19.88
CA GLY A 420 15.21 -2.84 -19.77
C GLY A 420 14.77 -2.45 -18.36
N CYS A 421 13.53 -1.98 -18.22
CA CYS A 421 12.88 -1.89 -16.92
C CYS A 421 12.61 -3.29 -16.37
N PHE A 422 12.57 -3.46 -15.05
CA PHE A 422 12.12 -4.72 -14.47
C PHE A 422 10.60 -4.85 -14.57
N LEU A 423 10.12 -6.06 -14.86
CA LEU A 423 8.72 -6.38 -15.00
C LEU A 423 8.24 -7.19 -13.78
N SER A 424 7.09 -6.80 -13.23
CA SER A 424 6.38 -7.50 -12.16
C SER A 424 4.87 -7.35 -12.35
N GLY A 425 4.08 -7.68 -11.34
CA GLY A 425 2.63 -7.53 -11.37
C GLY A 425 2.14 -6.08 -11.35
N ASP A 426 3.00 -5.14 -10.90
CA ASP A 426 2.72 -3.71 -10.77
C ASP A 426 3.67 -2.86 -11.63
N THR A 427 3.13 -1.82 -12.27
CA THR A 427 3.86 -0.93 -13.19
C THR A 427 4.85 0.00 -12.49
N ARG A 428 4.69 0.22 -11.18
CA ARG A 428 5.53 1.13 -10.37
C ARG A 428 6.72 0.43 -9.74
N THR A 429 6.95 -0.86 -10.04
CA THR A 429 8.05 -1.69 -9.51
C THR A 429 9.43 -1.02 -9.58
N ASN A 430 9.69 -0.21 -10.61
CA ASN A 430 10.97 0.45 -10.85
C ASN A 430 11.12 1.82 -10.19
N GLN A 431 10.12 2.29 -9.44
CA GLN A 431 10.06 3.67 -8.96
C GLN A 431 11.31 4.06 -8.15
N ILE A 432 11.76 3.20 -7.23
CA ILE A 432 12.98 3.38 -6.43
C ILE A 432 13.65 2.03 -6.15
N MET A 433 14.97 2.04 -5.92
CA MET A 433 15.77 0.80 -5.75
C MET A 433 15.33 -0.07 -4.57
N THR A 434 14.89 0.55 -3.48
CA THR A 434 14.42 -0.12 -2.27
C THR A 434 13.13 -0.90 -2.52
N LEU A 435 12.20 -0.33 -3.28
CA LEU A 435 10.98 -1.00 -3.73
C LEU A 435 11.31 -2.18 -4.63
N THR A 436 12.11 -1.95 -5.68
CA THR A 436 12.52 -3.00 -6.62
C THR A 436 13.23 -4.16 -5.91
N SER A 437 14.04 -3.87 -4.88
CA SER A 437 14.70 -4.90 -4.06
C SER A 437 13.70 -5.80 -3.34
N LEU A 438 12.60 -5.26 -2.82
CA LEU A 438 11.52 -6.07 -2.23
C LEU A 438 10.84 -6.96 -3.28
N HIS A 439 10.52 -6.43 -4.47
CA HIS A 439 9.98 -7.25 -5.56
C HIS A 439 10.91 -8.42 -5.94
N ILE A 440 12.23 -8.17 -6.01
CA ILE A 440 13.21 -9.22 -6.33
C ILE A 440 13.22 -10.33 -5.26
N ILE A 441 13.28 -9.98 -3.97
CA ILE A 441 13.34 -11.00 -2.91
C ILE A 441 12.03 -11.79 -2.81
N PHE A 442 10.87 -11.18 -3.07
CA PHE A 442 9.59 -11.91 -3.07
C PHE A 442 9.42 -12.84 -4.28
N LEU A 443 9.94 -12.43 -5.45
CA LEU A 443 10.03 -13.33 -6.61
C LEU A 443 10.94 -14.53 -6.31
N ARG A 444 12.11 -14.30 -5.69
CA ARG A 444 13.04 -15.36 -5.30
C ARG A 444 12.41 -16.28 -4.26
N GLN A 445 11.67 -15.73 -3.29
CA GLN A 445 10.93 -16.50 -2.30
C GLN A 445 9.86 -17.39 -2.94
N HIS A 446 9.11 -16.87 -3.92
CA HIS A 446 8.16 -17.68 -4.69
C HIS A 446 8.87 -18.87 -5.36
N ASN A 447 9.92 -18.63 -6.14
CA ASN A 447 10.63 -19.69 -6.87
C ASN A 447 11.29 -20.72 -5.93
N SER A 448 11.77 -20.29 -4.77
CA SER A 448 12.29 -21.16 -3.70
C SER A 448 11.20 -22.07 -3.12
N ILE A 449 10.03 -21.53 -2.78
CA ILE A 449 8.90 -22.29 -2.25
C ILE A 449 8.36 -23.26 -3.30
N ALA A 450 8.15 -22.82 -4.55
CA ALA A 450 7.67 -23.66 -5.64
C ALA A 450 8.61 -24.85 -5.90
N THR A 451 9.92 -24.62 -5.87
CA THR A 451 10.93 -25.68 -6.03
C THR A 451 10.86 -26.72 -4.90
N LYS A 452 10.70 -26.26 -3.64
CA LYS A 452 10.56 -27.15 -2.47
C LYS A 452 9.25 -27.94 -2.52
N LEU A 453 8.14 -27.30 -2.87
CA LEU A 453 6.84 -27.95 -3.06
C LEU A 453 6.89 -29.03 -4.14
N ALA A 454 7.54 -28.75 -5.28
CA ALA A 454 7.74 -29.72 -6.35
C ALA A 454 8.56 -30.93 -5.89
N SER A 455 9.52 -30.72 -4.98
CA SER A 455 10.33 -31.82 -4.43
C SER A 455 9.54 -32.71 -3.48
N ILE A 456 8.66 -32.16 -2.64
CA ILE A 456 7.89 -32.95 -1.66
C ILE A 456 6.59 -33.51 -2.25
N ASN A 457 6.09 -32.91 -3.33
CA ASN A 457 4.92 -33.35 -4.09
C ASN A 457 5.25 -33.51 -5.59
N PRO A 458 6.00 -34.56 -5.99
CA PRO A 458 6.40 -34.74 -7.39
C PRO A 458 5.25 -34.93 -8.39
N HIS A 459 4.05 -35.24 -7.88
CA HIS A 459 2.83 -35.45 -8.68
C HIS A 459 2.05 -34.15 -8.93
N TRP A 460 2.42 -33.02 -8.31
CA TRP A 460 1.74 -31.74 -8.55
C TRP A 460 2.10 -31.17 -9.92
N SER A 461 1.09 -30.68 -10.64
CA SER A 461 1.27 -29.98 -11.90
C SER A 461 1.89 -28.58 -11.70
N ASP A 462 2.37 -27.98 -12.80
CA ASP A 462 2.82 -26.58 -12.82
C ASP A 462 1.78 -25.63 -12.20
N GLU A 463 0.52 -25.79 -12.57
CA GLU A 463 -0.57 -24.94 -12.07
C GLU A 463 -0.79 -25.08 -10.57
N VAL A 464 -0.77 -26.30 -10.04
CA VAL A 464 -0.95 -26.52 -8.59
C VAL A 464 0.23 -25.92 -7.82
N LEU A 465 1.46 -26.11 -8.31
CA LEU A 465 2.66 -25.53 -7.72
C LEU A 465 2.61 -24.00 -7.71
N TYR A 466 2.23 -23.39 -8.83
CA TYR A 466 2.09 -21.94 -8.95
C TYR A 466 1.03 -21.39 -7.98
N GLN A 467 -0.18 -21.98 -7.97
CA GLN A 467 -1.29 -21.47 -7.15
C GLN A 467 -1.06 -21.68 -5.65
N GLU A 468 -0.54 -22.84 -5.23
CA GLU A 468 -0.19 -23.05 -3.81
C GLU A 468 0.93 -22.10 -3.37
N THR A 469 1.94 -21.88 -4.21
CA THR A 469 3.01 -20.94 -3.89
C THR A 469 2.49 -19.50 -3.81
N ARG A 470 1.68 -19.06 -4.77
CA ARG A 470 1.01 -17.75 -4.76
C ARG A 470 0.17 -17.57 -3.49
N ARG A 471 -0.60 -18.59 -3.12
CA ARG A 471 -1.42 -18.60 -1.90
C ARG A 471 -0.57 -18.48 -0.63
N ILE A 472 0.57 -19.17 -0.57
CA ILE A 472 1.53 -19.05 0.56
C ILE A 472 2.13 -17.65 0.60
N ILE A 473 2.59 -17.08 -0.52
CA ILE A 473 3.17 -15.74 -0.57
C ILE A 473 2.17 -14.68 -0.10
N GLY A 474 0.92 -14.73 -0.57
CA GLY A 474 -0.14 -13.84 -0.07
C GLY A 474 -0.35 -13.99 1.44
N ALA A 475 -0.34 -15.22 1.97
CA ALA A 475 -0.44 -15.47 3.41
C ALA A 475 0.77 -14.92 4.20
N LEU A 476 1.99 -15.03 3.67
CA LEU A 476 3.18 -14.45 4.29
C LEU A 476 3.09 -12.91 4.34
N MET A 477 2.63 -12.28 3.26
CA MET A 477 2.44 -10.83 3.21
C MET A 477 1.38 -10.36 4.21
N GLN A 478 0.23 -11.04 4.27
CA GLN A 478 -0.79 -10.78 5.29
C GLN A 478 -0.22 -10.96 6.70
N HIS A 479 0.49 -12.06 6.96
CA HIS A 479 1.06 -12.31 8.29
C HIS A 479 2.05 -11.22 8.69
N ILE A 480 3.05 -10.90 7.87
CA ILE A 480 4.05 -9.85 8.16
C ILE A 480 3.38 -8.49 8.35
N THR A 481 2.38 -8.17 7.53
CA THR A 481 1.67 -6.88 7.62
C THR A 481 0.95 -6.74 8.96
N TYR A 482 0.12 -7.70 9.35
CA TYR A 482 -0.67 -7.61 10.59
C TYR A 482 0.14 -7.92 11.85
N ASN A 483 1.16 -8.78 11.74
CA ASN A 483 1.97 -9.20 12.87
C ASN A 483 3.12 -8.24 13.16
N GLU A 484 3.79 -7.68 12.15
CA GLU A 484 5.03 -6.90 12.35
C GLU A 484 4.85 -5.41 12.00
N PHE A 485 4.22 -5.11 10.86
CA PHE A 485 4.10 -3.73 10.36
C PHE A 485 3.04 -2.91 11.10
N LEU A 486 1.79 -3.38 11.14
CA LEU A 486 0.68 -2.62 11.74
C LEU A 486 0.90 -2.27 13.22
N PRO A 487 1.39 -3.17 14.09
CA PRO A 487 1.70 -2.79 15.47
C PRO A 487 2.77 -1.71 15.58
N SER A 488 3.69 -1.64 14.62
CA SER A 488 4.76 -0.63 14.60
C SER A 488 4.24 0.76 14.28
N ILE A 489 3.17 0.87 13.48
CA ILE A 489 2.61 2.16 13.08
C ILE A 489 1.38 2.60 13.88
N LEU A 490 0.52 1.66 14.34
CA LEU A 490 -0.75 1.94 15.02
C LEU A 490 -0.66 1.87 16.55
N GLY A 491 0.34 1.18 17.08
CA GLY A 491 0.45 0.86 18.50
C GLY A 491 -0.58 -0.19 18.98
N ARG A 492 -0.31 -0.79 20.14
CA ARG A 492 -1.09 -1.91 20.68
C ARG A 492 -2.56 -1.55 20.92
N HIS A 493 -2.83 -0.39 21.51
CA HIS A 493 -4.21 -0.02 21.87
C HIS A 493 -5.14 0.02 20.65
N THR A 494 -4.66 0.59 19.54
CA THR A 494 -5.39 0.63 18.27
C THR A 494 -5.52 -0.78 17.67
N MET A 495 -4.44 -1.58 17.70
CA MET A 495 -4.46 -2.97 17.23
C MET A 495 -5.52 -3.82 17.95
N GLU A 496 -5.63 -3.68 19.27
CA GLU A 496 -6.64 -4.38 20.09
C GLU A 496 -8.05 -3.85 19.83
N SER A 497 -8.20 -2.52 19.76
CA SER A 497 -9.50 -1.87 19.58
C SER A 497 -10.14 -2.22 18.23
N TYR A 498 -9.34 -2.40 17.18
CA TYR A 498 -9.82 -2.76 15.84
C TYR A 498 -9.73 -4.27 15.53
N GLY A 499 -9.38 -5.12 16.51
CA GLY A 499 -9.31 -6.57 16.30
C GLY A 499 -8.23 -7.01 15.29
N LEU A 500 -7.19 -6.22 15.10
CA LEU A 500 -6.16 -6.43 14.07
C LEU A 500 -5.13 -7.49 14.47
N THR A 501 -4.93 -7.70 15.78
CA THR A 501 -3.96 -8.67 16.30
C THR A 501 -4.17 -10.08 15.72
N THR A 502 -3.07 -10.74 15.35
CA THR A 502 -3.04 -12.09 14.77
C THR A 502 -3.27 -13.15 15.85
N GLN A 503 -3.82 -14.30 15.46
CA GLN A 503 -3.97 -15.44 16.36
C GLN A 503 -2.63 -16.18 16.50
N THR A 504 -2.39 -16.76 17.68
CA THR A 504 -1.18 -17.58 17.95
C THR A 504 -1.40 -19.04 17.61
N VAL A 505 -2.63 -19.54 17.76
CA VAL A 505 -3.05 -20.93 17.53
C VAL A 505 -4.45 -20.96 16.93
N GLY A 506 -4.79 -22.07 16.27
CA GLY A 506 -6.13 -22.26 15.70
C GLY A 506 -6.47 -21.26 14.59
N TYR A 507 -7.75 -20.94 14.47
CA TYR A 507 -8.33 -20.11 13.41
C TYR A 507 -8.92 -18.82 13.96
N SER A 508 -8.97 -17.78 13.12
CA SER A 508 -9.86 -16.64 13.32
C SER A 508 -11.25 -16.97 12.79
N SER A 509 -12.29 -16.55 13.52
CA SER A 509 -13.69 -16.60 13.08
C SER A 509 -14.23 -15.20 12.74
N SER A 510 -13.35 -14.27 12.35
CA SER A 510 -13.70 -12.87 12.08
C SER A 510 -14.23 -12.60 10.67
N TYR A 511 -14.29 -13.61 9.79
CA TYR A 511 -14.85 -13.41 8.45
C TYR A 511 -16.32 -13.01 8.53
N ASP A 512 -16.69 -11.94 7.84
CA ASP A 512 -18.07 -11.47 7.71
C ASP A 512 -18.36 -11.13 6.25
N GLU A 513 -19.20 -11.94 5.59
CA GLU A 513 -19.60 -11.74 4.20
C GLU A 513 -20.46 -10.48 3.96
N SER A 514 -20.88 -9.77 5.01
CA SER A 514 -21.54 -8.47 4.90
C SER A 514 -20.57 -7.29 4.89
N VAL A 515 -19.29 -7.53 5.18
CA VAL A 515 -18.24 -6.50 5.12
C VAL A 515 -17.72 -6.39 3.69
N ASN A 516 -17.83 -5.19 3.11
CA ASN A 516 -17.22 -4.87 1.83
C ASN A 516 -15.72 -4.59 2.04
N PRO A 517 -14.78 -5.41 1.52
CA PRO A 517 -13.35 -5.26 1.71
C PRO A 517 -12.71 -4.13 0.89
N SER A 518 -13.45 -3.48 -0.02
CA SER A 518 -12.90 -2.47 -0.92
C SER A 518 -12.21 -1.32 -0.15
N VAL A 519 -11.01 -0.98 -0.62
CA VAL A 519 -10.24 0.20 -0.16
C VAL A 519 -11.07 1.48 -0.27
N THR A 520 -11.05 2.26 0.81
CA THR A 520 -11.67 3.58 0.91
C THR A 520 -10.80 4.65 0.26
N ASN A 521 -11.45 5.65 -0.34
CA ASN A 521 -10.77 6.74 -1.02
C ASN A 521 -9.91 7.57 -0.05
N GLU A 522 -10.39 7.76 1.17
CA GLU A 522 -9.70 8.42 2.26
C GLU A 522 -8.38 7.75 2.63
N PHE A 523 -8.39 6.41 2.67
CA PHE A 523 -7.20 5.63 2.93
C PHE A 523 -6.19 5.79 1.79
N ALA A 524 -6.62 5.63 0.53
CA ALA A 524 -5.74 5.64 -0.64
C ALA A 524 -5.21 7.03 -1.04
N ALA A 525 -6.03 8.07 -0.93
CA ALA A 525 -5.69 9.41 -1.38
C ALA A 525 -5.12 10.31 -0.27
N ALA A 526 -5.22 9.91 1.01
CA ALA A 526 -4.68 10.68 2.13
C ALA A 526 -3.97 9.82 3.19
N ALA A 527 -4.67 8.99 3.95
CA ALA A 527 -4.13 8.44 5.20
C ALA A 527 -2.92 7.51 5.01
N PHE A 528 -2.97 6.58 4.05
CA PHE A 528 -1.87 5.65 3.80
C PHE A 528 -0.69 6.30 3.05
N ARG A 529 -0.85 7.55 2.60
CA ARG A 529 0.26 8.39 2.10
C ARG A 529 1.09 9.01 3.22
N MET A 530 0.79 8.71 4.49
CA MET A 530 1.65 9.05 5.64
C MET A 530 3.11 8.61 5.43
N GLY A 531 3.31 7.51 4.69
CA GLY A 531 4.64 6.97 4.39
C GLY A 531 5.54 7.95 3.64
N HIS A 532 4.98 8.93 2.92
CA HIS A 532 5.77 9.95 2.23
C HIS A 532 6.58 10.85 3.18
N SER A 533 6.12 11.03 4.43
CA SER A 533 6.88 11.74 5.47
C SER A 533 8.06 10.93 5.99
N LEU A 534 8.01 9.61 5.87
CA LEU A 534 9.04 8.70 6.38
C LEU A 534 10.25 8.58 5.42
N ILE A 535 10.15 9.15 4.22
CA ILE A 535 11.15 9.05 3.16
C ILE A 535 12.41 9.85 3.53
N GLN A 536 13.55 9.19 3.39
CA GLN A 536 14.85 9.81 3.57
C GLN A 536 15.30 10.53 2.30
N GLY A 537 15.90 11.71 2.45
CA GLY A 537 16.51 12.43 1.31
C GLY A 537 17.78 11.78 0.79
N ALA A 538 18.48 11.04 1.64
CA ALA A 538 19.66 10.29 1.27
C ALA A 538 19.60 8.89 1.86
N MET A 539 19.98 7.91 1.06
CA MET A 539 19.93 6.50 1.39
C MET A 539 21.33 5.97 1.65
N ASN A 540 21.47 5.23 2.75
CA ASN A 540 22.68 4.51 3.08
C ASN A 540 22.69 3.18 2.34
N LEU A 541 23.78 2.89 1.63
CA LEU A 541 24.10 1.56 1.12
C LEU A 541 25.23 1.00 1.98
N VAL A 542 24.97 -0.14 2.61
CA VAL A 542 25.90 -0.76 3.56
C VAL A 542 26.55 -1.96 2.91
N GLU A 543 27.80 -1.81 2.49
CA GLU A 543 28.59 -2.86 1.86
C GLU A 543 28.91 -3.99 2.85
N GLU A 544 29.44 -5.12 2.36
CA GLU A 544 29.68 -6.31 3.19
C GLU A 544 30.72 -6.09 4.30
N ASP A 545 31.73 -5.26 4.03
CA ASP A 545 32.76 -4.85 4.99
C ASP A 545 32.25 -3.81 6.02
N GLY A 546 30.98 -3.42 5.94
CA GLY A 546 30.34 -2.41 6.78
C GLY A 546 30.58 -0.97 6.31
N LYS A 547 31.27 -0.75 5.18
CA LYS A 547 31.44 0.58 4.61
C LYS A 547 30.08 1.12 4.16
N VAL A 548 29.78 2.35 4.56
CA VAL A 548 28.56 3.04 4.18
C VAL A 548 28.84 4.00 3.02
N ARG A 549 28.07 3.86 1.94
CA ARG A 549 27.98 4.82 0.85
C ARG A 549 26.63 5.51 0.90
N VAL A 550 26.62 6.83 0.82
CA VAL A 550 25.40 7.63 0.86
C VAL A 550 25.05 8.10 -0.54
N GLU A 551 23.81 7.91 -0.98
CA GLU A 551 23.30 8.41 -2.26
C GLU A 551 22.01 9.20 -2.07
N LEU A 552 21.90 10.33 -2.76
CA LEU A 552 20.68 11.12 -2.76
C LEU A 552 19.53 10.37 -3.43
N MET A 553 18.36 10.39 -2.79
CA MET A 553 17.14 9.74 -3.26
C MET A 553 16.75 10.23 -4.66
N ARG A 554 16.93 11.52 -4.99
CA ARG A 554 16.64 12.06 -6.33
C ARG A 554 17.34 11.33 -7.50
N ASN A 555 18.41 10.58 -7.24
CA ASN A 555 19.17 9.86 -8.27
C ASN A 555 18.63 8.46 -8.59
N TRP A 556 17.73 7.91 -7.76
CA TRP A 556 17.26 6.53 -7.93
C TRP A 556 15.92 6.42 -8.66
N PHE A 557 15.19 7.52 -8.79
CA PHE A 557 13.86 7.49 -9.37
C PHE A 557 13.86 6.87 -10.77
N ASN A 558 13.10 5.78 -10.95
CA ASN A 558 12.98 5.05 -12.20
C ASN A 558 14.35 4.57 -12.76
N ASN A 559 15.35 4.31 -11.91
CA ASN A 559 16.72 3.93 -12.34
C ASN A 559 17.13 2.52 -11.88
N PRO A 560 16.45 1.45 -12.32
CA PRO A 560 16.70 0.09 -11.87
C PRO A 560 18.09 -0.44 -12.25
N HIS A 561 18.78 0.20 -13.23
CA HIS A 561 20.13 -0.19 -13.64
C HIS A 561 21.14 -0.09 -12.50
N LEU A 562 20.90 0.76 -11.51
CA LEU A 562 21.76 0.90 -10.34
C LEU A 562 21.84 -0.39 -9.50
N LEU A 563 20.79 -1.22 -9.50
CA LEU A 563 20.75 -2.48 -8.73
C LEU A 563 21.57 -3.61 -9.34
N ARG A 564 21.96 -3.50 -10.61
CA ARG A 564 22.61 -4.60 -11.35
C ARG A 564 24.06 -4.83 -10.93
N ARG A 565 24.68 -3.86 -10.26
CA ARG A 565 26.07 -4.00 -9.81
C ARG A 565 26.13 -5.07 -8.73
N ALA A 566 27.11 -5.98 -8.83
CA ALA A 566 27.36 -6.99 -7.80
C ALA A 566 27.37 -6.36 -6.39
N GLY A 567 26.64 -6.99 -5.45
CA GLY A 567 26.55 -6.55 -4.06
C GLY A 567 25.61 -5.37 -3.79
N GLN A 568 25.15 -4.64 -4.82
CA GLN A 568 24.34 -3.44 -4.61
C GLN A 568 22.97 -3.73 -3.98
N MET A 569 22.27 -4.77 -4.45
CA MET A 569 20.96 -5.13 -3.88
C MET A 569 21.07 -5.41 -2.37
N ASP A 570 22.09 -6.18 -1.97
CA ASP A 570 22.37 -6.44 -0.57
C ASP A 570 22.76 -5.18 0.20
N ALA A 571 23.53 -4.28 -0.41
CA ALA A 571 23.88 -3.01 0.23
C ALA A 571 22.66 -2.13 0.48
N VAL A 572 21.69 -2.13 -0.45
CA VAL A 572 20.39 -1.48 -0.28
C VAL A 572 19.59 -2.16 0.83
N LEU A 573 19.48 -3.49 0.82
CA LEU A 573 18.77 -4.26 1.85
C LEU A 573 19.36 -4.02 3.25
N ARG A 574 20.69 -4.08 3.41
CA ARG A 574 21.39 -3.78 4.67
C ARG A 574 21.15 -2.33 5.11
N GLY A 575 21.15 -1.39 4.17
CA GLY A 575 20.80 0.01 4.41
C GLY A 575 19.39 0.17 4.95
N MET A 576 18.40 -0.47 4.33
CA MET A 576 17.00 -0.37 4.78
C MET A 576 16.77 -0.90 6.19
N ILE A 577 17.48 -1.96 6.59
CA ILE A 577 17.35 -2.58 7.92
C ILE A 577 18.27 -1.96 8.99
N ASP A 578 18.99 -0.88 8.66
CA ASP A 578 19.93 -0.20 9.57
C ASP A 578 19.59 1.29 9.70
N GLN A 579 19.39 1.98 8.57
CA GLN A 579 19.08 3.40 8.54
C GLN A 579 17.71 3.68 9.16
N TRP A 580 17.60 4.75 9.95
CA TRP A 580 16.32 5.24 10.46
C TRP A 580 15.46 5.85 9.35
N PRO A 581 14.12 5.69 9.38
CA PRO A 581 13.24 6.51 8.54
C PRO A 581 13.17 7.95 9.08
N GLN A 582 12.67 8.87 8.25
CA GLN A 582 12.16 10.15 8.77
C GLN A 582 10.91 9.89 9.63
N ASN A 583 10.45 10.90 10.36
CA ASN A 583 9.27 10.79 11.21
C ASN A 583 7.97 11.18 10.48
N MET A 584 6.84 10.82 11.06
CA MET A 584 5.51 11.17 10.56
C MET A 584 5.13 12.55 11.11
N ASP A 585 5.44 13.61 10.36
CA ASP A 585 5.23 14.99 10.77
C ASP A 585 5.29 15.93 9.56
N GLU A 586 5.30 17.26 9.78
CA GLU A 586 5.34 18.22 8.69
C GLU A 586 6.69 18.34 7.97
N TRP A 587 7.68 17.49 8.28
CA TRP A 587 9.01 17.57 7.70
C TRP A 587 9.20 16.50 6.63
N VAL A 588 9.15 16.92 5.37
CA VAL A 588 9.26 16.03 4.22
C VAL A 588 10.44 16.45 3.34
N SER A 589 11.33 15.49 3.07
CA SER A 589 12.56 15.69 2.29
C SER A 589 12.34 16.45 0.98
N GLU A 590 13.27 17.37 0.65
CA GLU A 590 13.28 18.06 -0.65
C GLU A 590 13.42 17.11 -1.84
N ASP A 591 14.02 15.93 -1.65
CA ASP A 591 14.16 14.92 -2.70
C ASP A 591 12.81 14.47 -3.28
N VAL A 592 11.73 14.53 -2.49
CA VAL A 592 10.36 14.22 -2.94
C VAL A 592 9.46 15.44 -3.06
N THR A 593 9.78 16.59 -2.45
CA THR A 593 8.94 17.80 -2.49
C THR A 593 9.41 18.88 -3.45
N ASN A 594 10.62 18.76 -4.01
CA ASN A 594 11.19 19.68 -5.01
C ASN A 594 11.92 18.95 -6.15
N HIS A 595 12.30 17.69 -5.94
CA HIS A 595 13.14 16.91 -6.86
C HIS A 595 12.52 15.56 -7.27
N LEU A 596 11.22 15.36 -7.06
CA LEU A 596 10.54 14.12 -7.42
C LEU A 596 10.65 13.87 -8.94
N PHE A 597 11.15 12.69 -9.33
CA PHE A 597 11.42 12.32 -10.73
C PHE A 597 12.34 13.31 -11.47
N GLN A 598 13.21 14.04 -10.76
CA GLN A 598 14.20 14.92 -11.38
C GLN A 598 14.99 14.17 -12.47
N ARG A 599 15.21 14.84 -13.60
CA ARG A 599 15.93 14.28 -14.74
C ARG A 599 17.38 14.79 -14.72
N PRO A 600 18.36 14.05 -15.28
CA PRO A 600 19.77 14.43 -15.21
C PRO A 600 20.13 15.82 -15.77
N LYS A 601 19.28 16.37 -16.67
CA LYS A 601 19.48 17.69 -17.30
C LYS A 601 18.69 18.82 -16.63
N THR A 602 17.95 18.55 -15.55
CA THR A 602 17.18 19.54 -14.80
C THR A 602 17.68 19.61 -13.36
N ASP A 603 17.61 20.77 -12.74
CA ASP A 603 17.97 20.99 -11.33
C ASP A 603 16.74 21.01 -10.40
N PHE A 604 15.56 20.65 -10.93
CA PHE A 604 14.29 20.53 -10.21
C PHE A 604 13.49 19.32 -10.70
N GLY A 605 12.51 18.93 -9.88
CA GLY A 605 11.53 17.87 -10.10
C GLY A 605 10.12 18.30 -9.69
N LEU A 606 9.20 17.35 -9.56
CA LEU A 606 7.83 17.57 -9.07
C LEU A 606 7.84 17.70 -7.53
N ASP A 607 6.65 17.98 -6.99
CA ASP A 607 6.40 18.08 -5.56
C ASP A 607 5.33 17.08 -5.11
N LEU A 608 5.76 16.02 -4.42
CA LEU A 608 4.88 14.93 -3.97
C LEU A 608 3.79 15.39 -3.00
N VAL A 609 4.08 16.36 -2.14
CA VAL A 609 3.11 16.86 -1.15
C VAL A 609 2.06 17.73 -1.83
N SER A 610 2.48 18.60 -2.76
CA SER A 610 1.54 19.35 -3.59
C SER A 610 0.65 18.40 -4.41
N LEU A 611 1.21 17.34 -5.00
CA LEU A 611 0.45 16.29 -5.69
C LEU A 611 -0.54 15.58 -4.77
N ASN A 612 -0.17 15.26 -3.53
CA ASN A 612 -1.04 14.61 -2.54
C ASN A 612 -2.27 15.46 -2.20
N VAL A 613 -2.05 16.73 -1.82
CA VAL A 613 -3.14 17.63 -1.46
C VAL A 613 -4.06 17.87 -2.65
N TRP A 614 -3.49 18.06 -3.83
CA TRP A 614 -4.27 18.27 -5.06
C TRP A 614 -5.05 17.02 -5.49
N ARG A 615 -4.47 15.83 -5.32
CA ARG A 615 -5.15 14.54 -5.55
C ARG A 615 -6.32 14.35 -4.59
N GLY A 616 -6.18 14.73 -3.32
CA GLY A 616 -7.29 14.73 -2.37
C GLY A 616 -8.47 15.59 -2.84
N ARG A 617 -8.19 16.77 -3.41
CA ARG A 617 -9.21 17.66 -4.00
C ARG A 617 -9.81 17.11 -5.30
N ASP A 618 -9.01 16.47 -6.15
CA ASP A 618 -9.47 15.75 -7.35
C ASP A 618 -10.41 14.58 -7.00
N HIS A 619 -10.15 13.90 -5.90
CA HIS A 619 -10.96 12.79 -5.39
C HIS A 619 -12.18 13.23 -4.58
N GLY A 620 -12.38 14.55 -4.45
CA GLY A 620 -13.48 15.14 -3.71
C GLY A 620 -13.46 14.78 -2.22
N LEU A 621 -12.27 14.58 -1.61
CA LEU A 621 -12.20 14.31 -0.18
C LEU A 621 -12.68 15.53 0.62
N PRO A 622 -13.63 15.35 1.58
CA PRO A 622 -13.95 16.37 2.57
C PRO A 622 -12.75 16.93 3.34
N GLY A 623 -12.99 18.05 4.01
CA GLY A 623 -12.02 18.62 4.95
C GLY A 623 -11.73 17.71 6.16
N TYR A 624 -10.56 17.90 6.77
CA TYR A 624 -10.07 17.15 7.94
C TYR A 624 -11.10 17.02 9.08
N ASN A 625 -11.86 18.07 9.36
CA ASN A 625 -12.88 18.09 10.42
C ASN A 625 -14.02 17.07 10.23
N THR A 626 -14.36 16.73 8.98
CA THR A 626 -15.35 15.68 8.68
C THR A 626 -14.86 14.33 9.21
N TYR A 627 -13.58 14.04 9.01
CA TYR A 627 -12.99 12.77 9.45
C TYR A 627 -12.74 12.70 10.95
N ARG A 628 -12.51 13.84 11.61
CA ARG A 628 -12.55 13.89 13.08
C ARG A 628 -13.87 13.36 13.60
N GLN A 629 -14.98 13.88 13.09
CA GLN A 629 -16.33 13.46 13.52
C GLN A 629 -16.59 11.99 13.21
N ILE A 630 -16.16 11.54 12.02
CA ILE A 630 -16.28 10.14 11.61
C ILE A 630 -15.55 9.23 12.61
N CYS A 631 -14.35 9.62 13.02
CA CYS A 631 -13.55 8.91 14.01
C CYS A 631 -14.00 9.12 15.47
N GLY A 632 -15.21 9.67 15.69
CA GLY A 632 -15.76 9.90 17.03
C GLY A 632 -15.09 11.04 17.81
N LEU A 633 -14.31 11.88 17.14
CA LEU A 633 -13.62 13.04 17.73
C LEU A 633 -14.46 14.31 17.56
N PRO A 634 -14.33 15.29 18.47
CA PRO A 634 -15.04 16.56 18.33
C PRO A 634 -14.56 17.33 17.10
N ARG A 635 -15.53 17.95 16.40
CA ARG A 635 -15.27 18.93 15.35
C ARG A 635 -14.64 20.18 15.96
N MET A 636 -13.58 20.68 15.33
CA MET A 636 -12.97 21.94 15.74
C MET A 636 -13.70 23.12 15.08
N THR A 637 -13.92 24.21 15.81
CA THR A 637 -14.59 25.41 15.31
C THR A 637 -13.66 26.61 15.18
N SER A 638 -12.43 26.51 15.68
CA SER A 638 -11.40 27.56 15.55
C SER A 638 -10.00 26.98 15.61
N PHE A 639 -9.02 27.68 15.01
CA PHE A 639 -7.62 27.25 15.04
C PHE A 639 -7.09 27.13 16.48
N LYS A 640 -7.56 27.96 17.42
CA LYS A 640 -7.15 27.90 18.83
C LYS A 640 -7.41 26.52 19.47
N GLN A 641 -8.48 25.82 19.06
CA GLN A 641 -8.78 24.50 19.61
C GLN A 641 -7.79 23.42 19.13
N LEU A 642 -7.14 23.61 17.98
CA LEU A 642 -6.12 22.69 17.47
C LEU A 642 -4.88 22.62 18.38
N LEU A 643 -4.65 23.63 19.23
CA LEU A 643 -3.54 23.63 20.20
C LEU A 643 -3.60 22.49 21.22
N THR A 644 -4.73 21.80 21.32
CA THR A 644 -4.91 20.63 22.19
C THR A 644 -4.32 19.35 21.60
N ILE A 645 -4.01 19.35 20.29
CA ILE A 645 -3.66 18.14 19.51
C ILE A 645 -2.56 18.39 18.46
N MET A 646 -2.09 19.63 18.34
CA MET A 646 -1.09 20.06 17.35
C MET A 646 -0.17 21.10 17.99
N ASP A 647 1.07 21.17 17.50
CA ASP A 647 2.03 22.14 17.99
C ASP A 647 1.63 23.58 17.63
N ARG A 648 1.93 24.52 18.53
CA ARG A 648 1.59 25.94 18.37
C ARG A 648 2.09 26.51 17.05
N SER A 649 3.33 26.18 16.68
CA SER A 649 3.94 26.66 15.44
C SER A 649 3.18 26.19 14.20
N VAL A 650 2.64 24.97 14.22
CA VAL A 650 1.84 24.41 13.13
C VAL A 650 0.48 25.09 13.05
N VAL A 651 -0.19 25.25 14.20
CA VAL A 651 -1.49 25.93 14.27
C VAL A 651 -1.42 27.36 13.73
N ASP A 652 -0.35 28.09 14.06
CA ASP A 652 -0.14 29.45 13.54
C ASP A 652 0.06 29.44 12.01
N ARG A 653 0.79 28.47 11.46
CA ARG A 653 0.96 28.30 10.00
C ARG A 653 -0.33 27.87 9.31
N LEU A 654 -1.13 26.99 9.93
CA LEU A 654 -2.45 26.60 9.42
C LEU A 654 -3.39 27.80 9.34
N ALA A 655 -3.43 28.63 10.39
CA ALA A 655 -4.24 29.85 10.42
C ALA A 655 -3.77 30.92 9.43
N ALA A 656 -2.49 30.91 9.04
CA ALA A 656 -1.95 31.82 8.03
C ALA A 656 -2.32 31.41 6.59
N VAL A 657 -2.60 30.12 6.35
CA VAL A 657 -2.88 29.58 5.02
C VAL A 657 -4.37 29.33 4.79
N TYR A 658 -5.04 28.67 5.73
CA TYR A 658 -6.45 28.32 5.64
C TYR A 658 -7.32 29.38 6.28
N ARG A 659 -8.48 29.64 5.67
CA ARG A 659 -9.44 30.63 6.21
C ARG A 659 -10.21 30.06 7.40
N SER A 660 -10.55 28.78 7.34
CA SER A 660 -11.27 28.05 8.37
C SER A 660 -10.59 26.71 8.65
N VAL A 661 -10.78 26.19 9.87
CA VAL A 661 -10.40 24.81 10.23
C VAL A 661 -11.12 23.75 9.38
N ASP A 662 -12.26 24.10 8.80
CA ASP A 662 -13.02 23.25 7.88
C ASP A 662 -12.40 23.16 6.48
N ASP A 663 -11.50 24.08 6.14
CA ASP A 663 -10.83 24.10 4.84
C ASP A 663 -9.60 23.19 4.80
N ILE A 664 -9.09 22.77 5.96
CA ILE A 664 -7.86 21.97 6.10
C ILE A 664 -8.03 20.66 5.32
N ASP A 665 -7.15 20.41 4.35
CA ASP A 665 -7.14 19.19 3.56
C ASP A 665 -6.80 17.98 4.47
N LEU A 666 -7.48 16.83 4.30
CA LEU A 666 -7.30 15.65 5.16
C LEU A 666 -5.84 15.23 5.30
N TYR A 667 -5.08 15.21 4.20
CA TYR A 667 -3.67 14.82 4.21
C TYR A 667 -2.84 15.70 5.16
N ILE A 668 -3.03 17.04 5.09
CA ILE A 668 -2.32 18.00 5.94
C ILE A 668 -2.77 17.85 7.40
N GLY A 669 -4.09 17.78 7.64
CA GLY A 669 -4.64 17.71 8.98
C GLY A 669 -4.18 16.47 9.74
N GLY A 670 -4.14 15.30 9.10
CA GLY A 670 -3.68 14.05 9.74
C GLY A 670 -2.16 13.94 9.88
N LEU A 671 -1.38 14.61 9.01
CA LEU A 671 0.09 14.61 9.07
C LEU A 671 0.62 15.32 10.32
N VAL A 672 -0.09 16.34 10.79
CA VAL A 672 0.40 17.24 11.85
C VAL A 672 -0.23 17.00 13.22
N GLU A 673 -1.04 15.95 13.37
CA GLU A 673 -1.58 15.54 14.67
C GLU A 673 -0.47 14.99 15.58
N HIS A 674 -0.57 15.29 16.87
CA HIS A 674 0.22 14.59 17.89
C HIS A 674 -0.03 13.08 17.83
N HIS A 675 1.05 12.32 17.93
CA HIS A 675 0.99 10.86 17.85
C HIS A 675 0.28 10.26 19.07
N LEU A 676 -0.47 9.19 18.84
CA LEU A 676 -1.02 8.38 19.93
C LEU A 676 0.11 7.65 20.69
N PRO A 677 -0.04 7.36 21.99
CA PRO A 677 0.96 6.61 22.75
C PRO A 677 1.32 5.26 22.11
N GLY A 678 2.62 5.04 21.85
CA GLY A 678 3.12 3.81 21.24
C GLY A 678 2.81 3.65 19.74
N SER A 679 2.28 4.69 19.11
CA SER A 679 1.97 4.81 17.69
C SER A 679 2.87 5.88 17.05
N MET A 680 3.06 5.83 15.73
CA MET A 680 3.62 6.97 14.97
C MET A 680 2.53 7.81 14.31
N LEU A 681 1.26 7.50 14.61
CA LEU A 681 0.10 8.08 13.97
C LEU A 681 -0.74 8.87 14.96
N GLY A 682 -1.28 10.00 14.50
CA GLY A 682 -2.32 10.73 15.21
C GLY A 682 -3.67 10.02 15.19
N PRO A 683 -4.66 10.51 15.95
CA PRO A 683 -5.98 9.90 16.08
C PRO A 683 -6.72 9.64 14.76
N VAL A 684 -6.74 10.60 13.82
CA VAL A 684 -7.52 10.48 12.57
C VAL A 684 -6.90 9.47 11.63
N PHE A 685 -5.59 9.55 11.38
CA PHE A 685 -4.91 8.57 10.54
C PHE A 685 -4.90 7.17 11.16
N SER A 686 -4.74 7.05 12.49
CA SER A 686 -4.87 5.76 13.17
C SER A 686 -6.26 5.14 12.95
N CYS A 687 -7.32 5.93 13.07
CA CYS A 687 -8.69 5.50 12.84
C CYS A 687 -8.94 5.02 11.39
N ILE A 688 -8.55 5.82 10.38
CA ILE A 688 -8.78 5.48 8.96
C ILE A 688 -7.95 4.25 8.55
N ILE A 689 -6.68 4.20 8.95
CA ILE A 689 -5.79 3.08 8.62
C ILE A 689 -6.27 1.80 9.32
N ALA A 690 -6.59 1.87 10.62
CA ALA A 690 -7.05 0.70 11.35
C ALA A 690 -8.42 0.18 10.85
N GLU A 691 -9.33 1.08 10.47
CA GLU A 691 -10.62 0.71 9.86
C GLU A 691 -10.41 -0.05 8.55
N GLN A 692 -9.54 0.47 7.67
CA GLN A 692 -9.27 -0.18 6.38
C GLN A 692 -8.68 -1.58 6.55
N PHE A 693 -7.68 -1.74 7.43
CA PHE A 693 -7.09 -3.05 7.67
C PHE A 693 -8.07 -4.00 8.41
N ALA A 694 -8.96 -3.50 9.27
CA ALA A 694 -9.99 -4.35 9.88
C ALA A 694 -10.94 -4.89 8.80
N ARG A 695 -11.39 -4.02 7.91
CA ARG A 695 -12.23 -4.34 6.75
C ARG A 695 -11.58 -5.36 5.81
N LEU A 696 -10.29 -5.22 5.54
CA LEU A 696 -9.53 -6.18 4.73
C LEU A 696 -9.37 -7.55 5.40
N LYS A 697 -9.25 -7.59 6.73
CA LYS A 697 -9.18 -8.85 7.50
C LYS A 697 -10.54 -9.54 7.60
N GLU A 698 -11.62 -8.79 7.77
CA GLU A 698 -12.97 -9.32 7.99
C GLU A 698 -13.70 -9.64 6.69
N GLY A 699 -13.56 -8.82 5.65
CA GLY A 699 -14.23 -8.98 4.35
C GLY A 699 -13.51 -9.90 3.35
N ASP A 700 -12.35 -10.45 3.70
CA ASP A 700 -11.56 -11.32 2.82
C ASP A 700 -11.73 -12.80 3.18
N ARG A 701 -12.51 -13.55 2.40
CA ARG A 701 -12.75 -15.00 2.59
C ARG A 701 -11.48 -15.86 2.55
N PHE A 702 -10.41 -15.33 1.98
CA PHE A 702 -9.13 -15.99 1.82
C PHE A 702 -8.06 -15.42 2.76
N PHE A 703 -8.43 -14.58 3.75
CA PHE A 703 -7.49 -14.11 4.76
C PHE A 703 -6.89 -15.31 5.49
N TYR A 704 -5.57 -15.29 5.67
CA TYR A 704 -4.81 -16.52 5.94
C TYR A 704 -5.28 -17.26 7.21
N GLU A 705 -5.76 -16.55 8.24
CA GLU A 705 -6.18 -17.16 9.52
C GLU A 705 -7.60 -17.73 9.54
N HIS A 706 -8.43 -17.48 8.52
CA HIS A 706 -9.82 -17.93 8.54
C HIS A 706 -9.94 -19.45 8.41
N GLY A 707 -10.72 -20.05 9.31
CA GLY A 707 -10.98 -21.49 9.35
C GLY A 707 -12.39 -21.85 8.88
N GLY A 708 -12.62 -23.15 8.66
CA GLY A 708 -13.96 -23.69 8.36
C GLY A 708 -14.37 -23.62 6.88
N TYR A 709 -13.49 -23.16 6.00
CA TYR A 709 -13.75 -23.12 4.55
C TYR A 709 -12.86 -24.10 3.80
N PHE A 710 -13.30 -24.55 2.63
CA PHE A 710 -12.51 -25.43 1.75
C PHE A 710 -11.17 -24.82 1.34
N ASN A 711 -11.09 -23.49 1.27
CA ASN A 711 -9.88 -22.72 0.98
C ASN A 711 -9.06 -22.33 2.22
N SER A 712 -9.41 -22.81 3.42
CA SER A 712 -8.63 -22.55 4.64
C SER A 712 -7.30 -23.32 4.62
N PHE A 713 -6.26 -22.75 5.22
CA PHE A 713 -5.05 -23.51 5.53
C PHE A 713 -5.36 -24.49 6.68
N THR A 714 -4.67 -25.62 6.76
CA THR A 714 -4.79 -26.50 7.94
C THR A 714 -4.11 -25.87 9.16
N PRO A 715 -4.40 -26.31 10.40
CA PRO A 715 -3.75 -25.72 11.58
C PRO A 715 -2.22 -25.89 11.57
N ALA A 716 -1.73 -26.98 11.00
CA ALA A 716 -0.29 -27.22 10.82
C ALA A 716 0.32 -26.26 9.79
N GLN A 717 -0.37 -26.00 8.68
CA GLN A 717 0.05 -25.01 7.68
C GLN A 717 0.09 -23.59 8.27
N LEU A 718 -0.93 -23.22 9.06
CA LEU A 718 -0.95 -21.92 9.75
C LEU A 718 0.20 -21.78 10.74
N GLN A 719 0.52 -22.83 11.49
CA GLN A 719 1.62 -22.79 12.44
C GLN A 719 2.97 -22.58 11.76
N ASP A 720 3.13 -23.10 10.55
CA ASP A 720 4.31 -22.86 9.71
C ASP A 720 4.35 -21.43 9.17
N ILE A 721 3.22 -20.89 8.71
CA ILE A 721 3.10 -19.49 8.26
C ILE A 721 3.41 -18.51 9.40
N ARG A 722 2.85 -18.72 10.60
CA ARG A 722 3.04 -17.88 11.80
C ARG A 722 4.46 -17.84 12.37
N ARG A 723 5.37 -18.65 11.83
CA ARG A 723 6.79 -18.60 12.16
C ARG A 723 7.53 -17.61 11.27
N MET A 724 7.06 -17.37 10.05
CA MET A 724 7.76 -16.53 9.11
C MET A 724 7.78 -15.07 9.57
N SER A 725 8.87 -14.40 9.22
CA SER A 725 9.07 -12.96 9.41
C SER A 725 9.68 -12.38 8.16
N LEU A 726 9.66 -11.04 8.04
CA LEU A 726 10.38 -10.39 6.93
C LEU A 726 11.91 -10.64 7.03
N ALA A 727 12.47 -10.78 8.24
CA ALA A 727 13.86 -11.22 8.44
C ALA A 727 14.14 -12.57 7.79
N ALA A 728 13.22 -13.53 7.93
CA ALA A 728 13.34 -14.84 7.32
C ALA A 728 13.34 -14.74 5.79
N ILE A 729 12.41 -13.99 5.20
CA ILE A 729 12.36 -13.80 3.73
C ILE A 729 13.66 -13.17 3.21
N ILE A 730 14.17 -12.13 3.87
CA ILE A 730 15.43 -11.48 3.47
C ILE A 730 16.59 -12.49 3.51
N CYS A 731 16.73 -13.25 4.59
CA CYS A 731 17.78 -14.28 4.67
C CYS A 731 17.62 -15.42 3.66
N ASP A 732 16.39 -15.76 3.24
CA ASP A 732 16.15 -16.82 2.24
C ASP A 732 16.46 -16.35 0.82
N SER A 733 16.42 -15.04 0.56
CA SER A 733 16.31 -14.48 -0.80
C SER A 733 17.34 -13.39 -1.14
N ALA A 734 18.07 -12.83 -0.17
CA ALA A 734 19.22 -11.96 -0.40
C ALA A 734 20.44 -12.76 -0.91
N ASP A 735 21.47 -12.09 -1.43
CA ASP A 735 22.63 -12.80 -1.98
C ASP A 735 23.60 -13.25 -0.87
N GLN A 736 23.95 -12.36 0.05
CA GLN A 736 25.04 -12.48 1.04
C GLN A 736 24.72 -11.76 2.36
N ILE A 737 23.44 -11.74 2.77
CA ILE A 737 23.05 -11.29 4.12
C ILE A 737 23.07 -12.49 5.07
N VAL A 738 24.08 -12.55 5.94
CA VAL A 738 24.28 -13.67 6.88
C VAL A 738 23.87 -13.36 8.32
N LYS A 739 23.75 -12.07 8.68
CA LYS A 739 23.30 -11.61 10.00
C LYS A 739 22.22 -10.53 9.85
N ILE A 740 21.15 -10.65 10.62
CA ILE A 740 20.02 -9.72 10.62
C ILE A 740 19.31 -9.73 11.98
N GLN A 741 18.64 -8.65 12.34
CA GLN A 741 17.79 -8.60 13.52
C GLN A 741 16.42 -9.28 13.27
N PRO A 742 15.84 -10.00 14.26
CA PRO A 742 14.56 -10.68 14.09
C PRO A 742 13.38 -9.76 13.71
N LEU A 743 13.28 -8.58 14.32
CA LEU A 743 12.27 -7.57 13.99
C LEU A 743 12.89 -6.54 13.07
N VAL A 744 12.77 -6.72 11.75
CA VAL A 744 13.47 -5.85 10.80
C VAL A 744 12.98 -4.42 10.84
N PHE A 745 11.70 -4.17 11.16
CA PHE A 745 11.14 -2.82 11.27
C PHE A 745 11.69 -2.02 12.45
N ARG A 746 12.26 -2.70 13.46
CA ARG A 746 12.85 -2.08 14.65
C ARG A 746 14.36 -2.02 14.48
N HIS A 747 14.96 -0.92 14.92
CA HIS A 747 16.41 -0.77 14.86
C HIS A 747 17.10 -1.87 15.70
N PRO A 748 18.29 -2.37 15.28
CA PRO A 748 19.08 -3.26 16.09
C PRO A 748 19.30 -2.73 17.52
N SER A 749 19.08 -3.58 18.52
CA SER A 749 19.19 -3.23 19.93
C SER A 749 19.57 -4.48 20.74
N PRO A 750 19.89 -4.38 22.04
CA PRO A 750 20.08 -5.56 22.88
C PRO A 750 18.89 -6.53 22.90
N MET A 751 17.65 -6.05 22.72
CA MET A 751 16.44 -6.87 22.64
C MET A 751 16.07 -7.31 21.22
N ASN A 752 16.68 -6.69 20.21
CA ASN A 752 16.54 -7.04 18.81
C ASN A 752 17.93 -7.18 18.17
N PRO A 753 18.79 -8.09 18.67
CA PRO A 753 20.17 -8.17 18.23
C PRO A 753 20.28 -8.76 16.84
N ARG A 754 21.29 -8.34 16.07
CA ARG A 754 21.63 -9.03 14.83
C ARG A 754 22.15 -10.43 15.13
N VAL A 755 21.51 -11.43 14.55
CA VAL A 755 21.88 -12.84 14.70
C VAL A 755 22.07 -13.50 13.35
N ASN A 756 22.77 -14.63 13.34
CA ASN A 756 22.97 -15.40 12.12
C ASN A 756 21.61 -15.82 11.53
N CYS A 757 21.47 -15.81 10.20
CA CYS A 757 20.25 -16.25 9.51
C CYS A 757 19.80 -17.67 9.90
N ASN A 758 20.72 -18.56 10.26
CA ASN A 758 20.41 -19.92 10.73
C ASN A 758 20.02 -19.99 12.22
N SER A 759 19.93 -18.85 12.91
CA SER A 759 19.49 -18.78 14.29
C SER A 759 18.03 -19.22 14.43
N VAL A 760 17.73 -19.90 15.53
CA VAL A 760 16.37 -20.26 15.94
C VAL A 760 15.44 -19.05 16.13
N MET A 761 16.01 -17.86 16.30
CA MET A 761 15.25 -16.59 16.38
C MET A 761 14.74 -16.12 15.01
N ILE A 762 15.21 -16.70 13.91
CA ILE A 762 14.73 -16.45 12.55
C ILE A 762 14.21 -17.78 11.98
N PRO A 763 13.07 -18.28 12.48
CA PRO A 763 12.55 -19.58 12.06
C PRO A 763 12.12 -19.56 10.58
N ARG A 764 12.31 -20.70 9.92
CA ARG A 764 12.11 -20.89 8.46
C ARG A 764 10.83 -21.65 8.16
N LEU A 765 10.29 -21.43 6.96
CA LEU A 765 9.16 -22.19 6.44
C LEU A 765 9.59 -23.62 6.11
N THR A 766 8.97 -24.62 6.75
CA THR A 766 9.36 -26.04 6.57
C THR A 766 8.64 -26.71 5.41
N LEU A 767 7.41 -26.27 5.12
CA LEU A 767 6.51 -26.82 4.09
C LEU A 767 6.09 -28.28 4.31
N VAL A 768 6.45 -28.90 5.43
CA VAL A 768 6.12 -30.31 5.72
C VAL A 768 4.60 -30.53 5.72
N ALA A 769 3.83 -29.56 6.22
CA ALA A 769 2.38 -29.60 6.25
C ALA A 769 1.68 -29.49 4.87
N TRP A 770 2.44 -29.30 3.78
CA TRP A 770 1.93 -29.31 2.39
C TRP A 770 2.19 -30.62 1.66
N LYS A 771 2.89 -31.58 2.28
CA LYS A 771 3.11 -32.89 1.67
C LYS A 771 1.79 -33.65 1.56
N GLN A 772 1.45 -34.08 0.35
CA GLN A 772 0.30 -34.93 0.06
C GLN A 772 0.75 -36.37 -0.21
N PRO A 773 -0.07 -37.38 0.12
CA PRO A 773 0.19 -38.75 -0.28
C PRO A 773 0.30 -38.83 -1.81
N THR A 774 1.28 -39.58 -2.33
CA THR A 774 1.36 -39.85 -3.76
C THR A 774 0.10 -40.63 -4.17
N PRO A 775 -0.70 -40.15 -5.15
CA PRO A 775 -1.82 -40.94 -5.64
C PRO A 775 -1.28 -42.25 -6.24
N TYR A 776 -1.89 -43.37 -5.83
CA TYR A 776 -1.56 -44.72 -6.30
C TYR A 776 -1.94 -44.95 -7.76
#